data_AF-A0A2V7WZD9-F1
#
_entry.id   AF-A0A2V7WZD9-F1
#
_cell.length_a   1.000
_cell.length_b   1.000
_cell.length_c   1.000
_cell.angle_alpha   90.00
_cell.angle_beta   90.00
_cell.angle_gamma   90.00
#
_symmetry.space_group_name_H-M   'P 1'
#
loop_
_entity.id
_entity.type
_entity.pdbx_description
1 polymer ?
#
loop_
_entity_poly.entity_id
_entity_poly.type
_entity_poly.pdbx_seq_one_letter_code
_entity_poly.pdbx_strand_id
1 'polypeptide(L)'
;MAEAAVRLDTACACRGATLLVTNSAGECGPDDALSGFYVREVRHLRTLRFEINGERPWMCERSRPRPDELAFVFVHPELARFGGGGSGASGDEVTYDARGLPHRSIDVRLVYGVTLDRLEATVLLTNRSRSAVAFDAGWVFAADYADLLEANEDRRQQEAPVTAHVDGSTVRMRYLHDRLPFETVVAASGAGRSTAAEDRWTFALEMPPRETTALHLVVEARDPDRPLEEAERRARMDHHDRWKASLTQVAVPGNPEAERLLRRAQEDLASFPQLEGQEDEWLALQAGVPLYPAFFGRDALTAGWQAGMLDSGAMVGAALSRLGRLQSDRVLEWRDEEPGRIPYQVRTGPLARLEKNPYSAYYADFASPFMYVIALGNLFAWTGDRAVLDRHWDTARRILEWARTYGDRDGDGYLEYLTKSKVGTKNQGWKDSGDAIVYEDGTPVPAPIATCEIQGYWYTAQQIMAGLAWVKGERAWARELWRAARALKARFNRDFWMEEEGFYGLALDPEKRLVRGLTSNVGHCLATGILQRDRLPRVVDRMFQPDLFSGWGIRTLSTRHVAYNPLSYHLGTVWAVENATICFGLRHGRAHPGDGRRVCGRRAPHARRLSAVQHSADLERERAHPLHAVHPGTRALCRPPRPRGRSRAARLAPRGRGARPARGTHDRLAALQARRERPFALRRPREERASTRRPPAAAGGAPNRAGPAHPPAPGHATPMTVKRMAASSAGERLAQSRAPGDTAGRASRHARSNPPPAHPGGPSRMHMP
;
A
#
# COMPACT_ATOMS: atom_id res chain seq x y z
N MET A 1 3.50 20.83 -16.51
CA MET A 1 4.02 20.25 -15.25
C MET A 1 4.79 18.99 -15.63
N ALA A 2 5.73 18.51 -14.81
CA ALA A 2 6.25 17.16 -14.98
C ALA A 2 5.35 16.20 -14.19
N GLU A 3 5.09 15.01 -14.75
CA GLU A 3 4.31 13.94 -14.11
C GLU A 3 5.25 12.78 -13.78
N ALA A 4 5.03 12.11 -12.65
CA ALA A 4 5.95 11.09 -12.13
C ALA A 4 5.45 9.69 -12.49
N ALA A 5 5.82 9.21 -13.67
CA ALA A 5 5.60 7.81 -14.02
C ALA A 5 6.66 6.93 -13.33
N VAL A 6 6.24 6.22 -12.29
CA VAL A 6 7.01 5.14 -11.64
C VAL A 6 6.62 3.83 -12.30
N ARG A 7 7.60 2.99 -12.67
CA ARG A 7 7.44 1.87 -13.63
C ARG A 7 6.84 2.35 -14.96
N LEU A 8 7.66 3.04 -15.76
CA LEU A 8 7.28 3.60 -17.07
C LEU A 8 6.51 2.60 -17.94
N ASP A 9 6.95 1.33 -17.93
CA ASP A 9 6.47 0.27 -18.80
C ASP A 9 5.24 -0.48 -18.25
N THR A 10 4.75 -0.14 -17.06
CA THR A 10 3.55 -0.75 -16.44
C THR A 10 2.45 0.29 -16.27
N ALA A 11 1.19 -0.10 -16.48
CA ALA A 11 0.02 0.68 -16.05
C ALA A 11 -0.88 -0.19 -15.16
N CYS A 12 -1.64 0.43 -14.26
CA CYS A 12 -2.57 -0.29 -13.40
C CYS A 12 -3.86 0.50 -13.13
N ALA A 13 -4.94 -0.23 -12.91
CA ALA A 13 -6.22 0.28 -12.42
C ALA A 13 -6.73 -0.61 -11.29
N CYS A 14 -7.37 -0.03 -10.27
CA CYS A 14 -7.77 -0.76 -9.06
C CYS A 14 -9.06 -0.23 -8.41
N ARG A 15 -9.89 -1.15 -7.92
CA ARG A 15 -11.13 -0.88 -7.18
C ARG A 15 -11.37 -2.01 -6.18
N GLY A 16 -11.37 -1.71 -4.89
CA GLY A 16 -11.45 -2.76 -3.86
C GLY A 16 -10.26 -3.72 -3.94
N ALA A 17 -10.52 -5.01 -3.76
CA ALA A 17 -9.55 -6.09 -3.97
C ALA A 17 -9.34 -6.49 -5.46
N THR A 18 -9.83 -5.69 -6.42
CA THR A 18 -9.63 -5.89 -7.87
C THR A 18 -8.49 -5.01 -8.41
N LEU A 19 -7.64 -5.57 -9.25
CA LEU A 19 -6.46 -4.92 -9.84
C LEU A 19 -6.24 -5.41 -11.28
N LEU A 20 -6.22 -4.51 -12.25
CA LEU A 20 -5.66 -4.75 -13.59
C LEU A 20 -4.23 -4.22 -13.63
N VAL A 21 -3.30 -5.01 -14.19
CA VAL A 21 -1.92 -4.61 -14.50
C VAL A 21 -1.63 -4.90 -15.97
N THR A 22 -1.31 -3.87 -16.75
CA THR A 22 -0.93 -4.01 -18.17
C THR A 22 0.51 -3.56 -18.41
N ASN A 23 1.13 -4.11 -19.46
CA ASN A 23 2.39 -3.60 -20.01
C ASN A 23 2.21 -2.21 -20.67
N SER A 24 3.26 -1.73 -21.33
CA SER A 24 3.28 -0.45 -22.04
C SER A 24 2.34 -0.42 -23.25
N ALA A 25 2.07 -1.57 -23.87
CA ALA A 25 1.13 -1.74 -24.98
C ALA A 25 -0.35 -1.85 -24.54
N GLY A 26 -0.65 -1.85 -23.24
CA GLY A 26 -2.01 -2.03 -22.72
C GLY A 26 -2.49 -3.48 -22.69
N GLU A 27 -1.56 -4.43 -22.78
CA GLU A 27 -1.84 -5.87 -22.80
C GLU A 27 -1.41 -6.54 -21.47
N CYS A 28 -1.98 -7.71 -21.20
CA CYS A 28 -1.45 -8.68 -20.24
C CYS A 28 -0.85 -9.85 -21.02
N GLY A 29 0.35 -10.30 -20.66
CA GLY A 29 1.06 -11.35 -21.39
C GLY A 29 2.47 -11.65 -20.87
N PRO A 30 3.24 -12.52 -21.57
CA PRO A 30 4.55 -12.98 -21.11
C PRO A 30 5.58 -11.86 -20.93
N ASP A 31 5.44 -10.77 -21.70
CA ASP A 31 6.38 -9.64 -21.75
C ASP A 31 6.50 -8.86 -20.41
N ASP A 32 5.53 -9.01 -19.49
CA ASP A 32 5.60 -8.54 -18.10
C ASP A 32 5.04 -9.64 -17.18
N ALA A 33 5.88 -10.22 -16.31
CA ALA A 33 5.53 -11.29 -15.37
C ALA A 33 4.40 -10.91 -14.39
N LEU A 34 4.30 -9.62 -14.04
CA LEU A 34 3.27 -9.08 -13.15
C LEU A 34 2.00 -8.66 -13.91
N SER A 35 2.01 -8.57 -15.23
CA SER A 35 0.78 -8.23 -15.98
C SER A 35 -0.31 -9.31 -15.86
N GLY A 36 -1.55 -8.86 -15.81
CA GLY A 36 -2.73 -9.70 -15.60
C GLY A 36 -3.92 -8.95 -15.01
N PHE A 37 -5.09 -9.60 -15.03
CA PHE A 37 -6.26 -9.22 -14.25
C PHE A 37 -6.29 -10.03 -12.96
N TYR A 38 -6.35 -9.35 -11.82
CA TYR A 38 -6.29 -9.93 -10.49
C TYR A 38 -7.50 -9.55 -9.64
N VAL A 39 -7.98 -10.52 -8.86
CA VAL A 39 -8.99 -10.32 -7.79
C VAL A 39 -8.54 -11.09 -6.56
N ARG A 40 -8.54 -10.46 -5.39
CA ARG A 40 -8.11 -11.08 -4.11
C ARG A 40 -6.70 -11.70 -4.14
N GLU A 41 -5.81 -11.12 -4.96
CA GLU A 41 -4.44 -11.60 -5.28
C GLU A 41 -4.37 -12.87 -6.15
N VAL A 42 -5.48 -13.35 -6.71
CA VAL A 42 -5.55 -14.42 -7.71
C VAL A 42 -5.52 -13.82 -9.12
N ARG A 43 -4.66 -14.30 -10.02
CA ARG A 43 -4.63 -13.90 -11.43
C ARG A 43 -5.71 -14.61 -12.26
N HIS A 44 -6.86 -13.96 -12.42
CA HIS A 44 -7.98 -14.48 -13.20
C HIS A 44 -7.76 -14.41 -14.72
N LEU A 45 -6.87 -13.53 -15.21
CA LEU A 45 -6.31 -13.59 -16.57
C LEU A 45 -4.79 -13.33 -16.56
N ARG A 46 -4.02 -14.24 -17.16
CA ARG A 46 -2.60 -14.04 -17.52
C ARG A 46 -2.47 -13.28 -18.83
N THR A 47 -3.27 -13.68 -19.83
CA THR A 47 -3.29 -13.06 -21.16
C THR A 47 -4.55 -12.22 -21.29
N LEU A 48 -4.39 -11.00 -21.79
CA LEU A 48 -5.47 -10.15 -22.26
C LEU A 48 -4.91 -9.18 -23.29
N ARG A 49 -5.33 -9.31 -24.55
CA ARG A 49 -4.96 -8.40 -25.65
C ARG A 49 -6.14 -8.20 -26.59
N PHE A 50 -6.18 -7.05 -27.25
CA PHE A 50 -7.13 -6.74 -28.31
C PHE A 50 -6.43 -6.85 -29.67
N GLU A 51 -7.07 -7.50 -30.63
CA GLU A 51 -6.54 -7.78 -31.98
C GLU A 51 -7.51 -7.30 -33.05
N ILE A 52 -6.95 -6.88 -34.19
CA ILE A 52 -7.67 -6.74 -35.46
C ILE A 52 -6.98 -7.64 -36.47
N ASN A 53 -7.74 -8.43 -37.23
CA ASN A 53 -7.25 -9.40 -38.21
C ASN A 53 -6.23 -10.44 -37.66
N GLY A 54 -6.18 -10.63 -36.33
CA GLY A 54 -5.19 -11.47 -35.65
C GLY A 54 -3.86 -10.78 -35.32
N GLU A 55 -3.77 -9.47 -35.54
CA GLU A 55 -2.58 -8.64 -35.31
C GLU A 55 -2.83 -7.62 -34.18
N ARG A 56 -1.76 -7.19 -33.50
CA ARG A 56 -1.82 -6.15 -32.45
C ARG A 56 -1.98 -4.77 -33.09
N PRO A 57 -2.97 -3.95 -32.72
CA PRO A 57 -3.06 -2.54 -33.14
C PRO A 57 -1.86 -1.72 -32.67
N TRP A 58 -1.48 -0.68 -33.43
CA TRP A 58 -0.33 0.15 -33.11
C TRP A 58 -0.70 1.27 -32.13
N MET A 59 -0.05 1.31 -30.95
CA MET A 59 -0.34 2.33 -29.94
C MET A 59 0.09 3.74 -30.36
N CYS A 60 -0.82 4.69 -30.16
CA CYS A 60 -0.58 6.13 -30.27
C CYS A 60 -0.59 6.84 -28.91
N GLU A 61 -1.45 6.43 -27.98
CA GLU A 61 -1.63 7.09 -26.68
C GLU A 61 -2.00 6.10 -25.56
N ARG A 62 -1.55 6.38 -24.33
CA ARG A 62 -1.98 5.74 -23.08
C ARG A 62 -2.21 6.82 -22.02
N SER A 63 -3.34 6.76 -21.33
CA SER A 63 -3.66 7.60 -20.18
C SER A 63 -4.37 6.80 -19.07
N ARG A 64 -4.46 7.40 -17.87
CA ARG A 64 -5.18 6.85 -16.71
C ARG A 64 -6.20 7.89 -16.23
N PRO A 65 -7.43 7.91 -16.78
CA PRO A 65 -8.43 8.94 -16.46
C PRO A 65 -8.88 8.90 -14.99
N ARG A 66 -8.86 7.72 -14.36
CA ARG A 66 -9.26 7.50 -12.96
C ARG A 66 -8.37 6.43 -12.30
N PRO A 67 -8.35 6.32 -10.96
CA PRO A 67 -7.63 5.23 -10.28
C PRO A 67 -8.07 3.82 -10.71
N ASP A 68 -9.30 3.67 -11.17
CA ASP A 68 -9.98 2.45 -11.61
C ASP A 68 -10.16 2.33 -13.13
N GLU A 69 -9.51 3.21 -13.93
CA GLU A 69 -9.70 3.27 -15.38
C GLU A 69 -8.38 3.50 -16.14
N LEU A 70 -8.10 2.67 -17.15
CA LEU A 70 -7.03 2.87 -18.13
C LEU A 70 -7.64 3.13 -19.52
N ALA A 71 -7.10 4.10 -20.25
CA ALA A 71 -7.56 4.44 -21.60
C ALA A 71 -6.40 4.48 -22.59
N PHE A 72 -6.64 3.96 -23.79
CA PHE A 72 -5.64 3.77 -24.84
C PHE A 72 -6.20 4.15 -26.20
N VAL A 73 -5.34 4.70 -27.07
CA VAL A 73 -5.65 4.99 -28.47
C VAL A 73 -4.66 4.25 -29.35
N PHE A 74 -5.16 3.51 -30.33
CA PHE A 74 -4.38 2.79 -31.33
C PHE A 74 -4.87 3.13 -32.75
N VAL A 75 -4.03 2.82 -33.74
CA VAL A 75 -4.40 2.76 -35.15
C VAL A 75 -4.13 1.37 -35.72
N HIS A 76 -4.91 0.96 -36.71
CA HIS A 76 -4.66 -0.28 -37.45
C HIS A 76 -5.11 -0.15 -38.92
N PRO A 77 -4.43 -0.81 -39.87
CA PRO A 77 -3.07 -1.35 -39.76
C PRO A 77 -2.00 -0.23 -39.71
N GLU A 78 -0.83 -0.52 -39.14
CA GLU A 78 0.38 0.32 -39.22
C GLU A 78 1.41 -0.41 -40.10
N LEU A 79 1.87 0.20 -41.20
CA LEU A 79 2.62 -0.52 -42.22
C LEU A 79 4.13 -0.42 -42.03
N ALA A 80 4.76 -1.56 -41.73
CA ALA A 80 6.20 -1.72 -41.49
C ALA A 80 7.13 -1.39 -42.70
N ARG A 81 6.56 -1.09 -43.88
CA ARG A 81 7.30 -0.60 -45.07
C ARG A 81 6.62 0.63 -45.64
N PHE A 82 7.14 1.80 -45.25
CA PHE A 82 6.61 3.10 -45.68
C PHE A 82 6.91 3.38 -47.15
N GLY A 83 5.90 3.25 -48.03
CA GLY A 83 5.97 3.54 -49.47
C GLY A 83 6.10 5.02 -49.86
N GLY A 84 6.46 5.90 -48.92
CA GLY A 84 6.60 7.34 -49.15
C GLY A 84 5.28 8.11 -49.11
N GLY A 85 4.76 8.39 -47.92
CA GLY A 85 3.57 9.24 -47.71
C GLY A 85 3.92 10.65 -47.22
N GLY A 86 4.48 11.51 -48.07
CA GLY A 86 4.86 12.87 -47.64
C GLY A 86 5.71 13.68 -48.63
N SER A 87 5.19 13.94 -49.83
CA SER A 87 5.70 14.94 -50.81
C SER A 87 5.01 14.88 -52.18
N GLY A 88 4.12 13.91 -52.44
CA GLY A 88 3.50 13.69 -53.76
C GLY A 88 4.34 12.81 -54.70
N ALA A 89 5.50 12.32 -54.25
CA ALA A 89 6.41 11.48 -55.04
C ALA A 89 5.92 10.03 -55.30
N SER A 90 4.71 9.68 -54.85
CA SER A 90 4.16 8.31 -54.77
C SER A 90 2.75 8.17 -55.37
N GLY A 91 2.29 9.16 -56.15
CA GLY A 91 1.06 9.04 -56.96
C GLY A 91 -0.26 8.89 -56.17
N ASP A 92 -0.30 9.36 -54.92
CA ASP A 92 -1.44 9.24 -54.00
C ASP A 92 -1.89 7.79 -53.70
N GLU A 93 -1.00 6.80 -53.91
CA GLU A 93 -1.28 5.40 -53.56
C GLU A 93 -1.45 5.22 -52.04
N VAL A 94 -2.70 4.96 -51.63
CA VAL A 94 -2.99 4.46 -50.28
C VAL A 94 -2.50 3.02 -50.22
N THR A 95 -1.60 2.74 -49.27
CA THR A 95 -1.07 1.39 -49.04
C THR A 95 -2.03 0.60 -48.15
N TYR A 96 -2.05 -0.72 -48.31
CA TYR A 96 -2.99 -1.64 -47.65
C TYR A 96 -2.25 -2.75 -46.89
N ASP A 97 -2.90 -3.37 -45.90
CA ASP A 97 -2.43 -4.63 -45.31
C ASP A 97 -2.73 -5.85 -46.20
N ALA A 98 -2.35 -7.05 -45.72
CA ALA A 98 -2.59 -8.32 -46.42
C ALA A 98 -4.07 -8.75 -46.46
N ARG A 99 -4.98 -8.04 -45.77
CA ARG A 99 -6.43 -8.30 -45.75
C ARG A 99 -7.26 -7.21 -46.46
N GLY A 100 -6.61 -6.16 -46.99
CA GLY A 100 -7.27 -5.07 -47.70
C GLY A 100 -7.74 -3.90 -46.83
N LEU A 101 -7.24 -3.77 -45.59
CA LEU A 101 -7.43 -2.55 -44.81
C LEU A 101 -6.44 -1.45 -45.25
N PRO A 102 -6.91 -0.23 -45.57
CA PRO A 102 -6.01 0.89 -45.88
C PRO A 102 -5.16 1.31 -44.67
N HIS A 103 -3.95 1.83 -44.91
CA HIS A 103 -3.03 2.26 -43.85
C HIS A 103 -3.68 3.25 -42.87
N ARG A 104 -3.65 2.93 -41.57
CA ARG A 104 -4.28 3.67 -40.46
C ARG A 104 -5.79 3.91 -40.66
N SER A 105 -6.50 3.02 -41.36
CA SER A 105 -7.94 3.17 -41.61
C SER A 105 -8.80 3.05 -40.37
N ILE A 106 -8.38 2.30 -39.35
CA ILE A 106 -9.17 2.08 -38.13
C ILE A 106 -8.59 2.91 -36.97
N ASP A 107 -9.39 3.85 -36.45
CA ASP A 107 -9.16 4.54 -35.16
C ASP A 107 -9.78 3.65 -34.06
N VAL A 108 -8.95 3.23 -33.11
CA VAL A 108 -9.28 2.26 -32.06
C VAL A 108 -9.11 2.93 -30.71
N ARG A 109 -10.17 2.96 -29.90
CA ARG A 109 -10.15 3.57 -28.55
C ARG A 109 -10.61 2.54 -27.54
N LEU A 110 -9.67 2.08 -26.72
CA LEU A 110 -9.89 1.01 -25.75
C LEU A 110 -9.86 1.60 -24.34
N VAL A 111 -10.91 1.35 -23.57
CA VAL A 111 -10.99 1.69 -22.15
C VAL A 111 -11.17 0.40 -21.36
N TYR A 112 -10.35 0.22 -20.33
CA TYR A 112 -10.53 -0.80 -19.29
C TYR A 112 -10.94 -0.13 -17.99
N GLY A 113 -12.14 -0.43 -17.50
CA GLY A 113 -12.59 -0.11 -16.15
C GLY A 113 -12.54 -1.35 -15.25
N VAL A 114 -12.18 -1.19 -13.98
CA VAL A 114 -12.32 -2.26 -12.98
C VAL A 114 -13.30 -1.87 -11.89
N THR A 115 -14.16 -2.82 -11.53
CA THR A 115 -15.07 -2.73 -10.38
C THR A 115 -14.77 -3.87 -9.40
N LEU A 116 -15.59 -4.08 -8.38
CA LEU A 116 -15.46 -5.26 -7.52
C LEU A 116 -15.63 -6.52 -8.39
N ASP A 117 -14.69 -7.47 -8.27
CA ASP A 117 -14.49 -8.72 -9.04
C ASP A 117 -14.57 -8.70 -10.58
N ARG A 118 -15.00 -7.60 -11.23
CA ARG A 118 -15.11 -7.50 -12.68
C ARG A 118 -14.11 -6.54 -13.32
N LEU A 119 -13.71 -6.90 -14.53
CA LEU A 119 -13.06 -6.04 -15.52
C LEU A 119 -14.04 -5.82 -16.69
N GLU A 120 -14.23 -4.57 -17.07
CA GLU A 120 -15.03 -4.16 -18.21
C GLU A 120 -14.11 -3.50 -19.25
N ALA A 121 -14.01 -4.10 -20.44
CA ALA A 121 -13.35 -3.47 -21.58
C ALA A 121 -14.41 -2.95 -22.56
N THR A 122 -14.25 -1.69 -23.00
CA THR A 122 -15.02 -1.15 -24.12
C THR A 122 -14.04 -0.67 -25.17
N VAL A 123 -14.23 -1.12 -26.42
CA VAL A 123 -13.48 -0.63 -27.57
C VAL A 123 -14.42 0.05 -28.57
N LEU A 124 -14.10 1.29 -28.91
CA LEU A 124 -14.72 2.00 -30.01
C LEU A 124 -13.82 1.87 -31.24
N LEU A 125 -14.41 1.41 -32.35
CA LEU A 125 -13.76 1.23 -33.64
C LEU A 125 -14.38 2.22 -34.62
N THR A 126 -13.56 3.01 -35.32
CA THR A 126 -14.05 3.96 -36.34
C THR A 126 -13.34 3.76 -37.67
N ASN A 127 -14.10 3.53 -38.74
CA ASN A 127 -13.55 3.52 -40.10
C ASN A 127 -13.26 4.95 -40.58
N ARG A 128 -11.99 5.34 -40.61
CA ARG A 128 -11.47 6.63 -41.10
C ARG A 128 -11.19 6.65 -42.61
N SER A 129 -11.34 5.53 -43.31
CA SER A 129 -11.13 5.45 -44.76
C SER A 129 -12.27 6.05 -45.59
N ARG A 130 -12.11 6.02 -46.92
CA ARG A 130 -13.07 6.53 -47.90
C ARG A 130 -14.00 5.44 -48.48
N SER A 131 -13.78 4.17 -48.12
CA SER A 131 -14.51 3.00 -48.59
C SER A 131 -15.15 2.25 -47.41
N ALA A 132 -16.10 1.35 -47.71
CA ALA A 132 -16.43 0.31 -46.75
C ALA A 132 -15.21 -0.61 -46.56
N VAL A 133 -15.08 -1.19 -45.37
CA VAL A 133 -14.03 -2.16 -45.01
C VAL A 133 -14.64 -3.34 -44.25
N ALA A 134 -14.03 -4.52 -44.35
CA ALA A 134 -14.42 -5.69 -43.57
C ALA A 134 -13.20 -6.25 -42.84
N PHE A 135 -13.36 -6.63 -41.56
CA PHE A 135 -12.27 -7.15 -40.73
C PHE A 135 -12.80 -7.92 -39.52
N ASP A 136 -11.95 -8.78 -38.97
CA ASP A 136 -12.19 -9.42 -37.68
C ASP A 136 -11.62 -8.53 -36.56
N ALA A 137 -12.38 -8.27 -35.50
CA ALA A 137 -11.90 -7.59 -34.30
C ALA A 137 -12.24 -8.40 -33.05
N GLY A 138 -11.38 -8.40 -32.03
CA GLY A 138 -11.64 -9.26 -30.87
C GLY A 138 -10.59 -9.24 -29.78
N TRP A 139 -10.83 -10.04 -28.73
CA TRP A 139 -9.91 -10.25 -27.62
C TRP A 139 -9.36 -11.66 -27.61
N VAL A 140 -8.10 -11.79 -27.16
CA VAL A 140 -7.48 -13.06 -26.79
C VAL A 140 -7.20 -13.02 -25.29
N PHE A 141 -7.58 -14.07 -24.59
CA PHE A 141 -7.52 -14.17 -23.14
C PHE A 141 -7.13 -15.59 -22.68
N ALA A 142 -6.49 -15.69 -21.52
CA ALA A 142 -6.20 -16.98 -20.88
C ALA A 142 -6.01 -16.78 -19.37
N ALA A 143 -6.53 -17.69 -18.56
CA ALA A 143 -6.36 -17.71 -17.11
C ALA A 143 -5.18 -18.63 -16.69
N ASP A 144 -4.48 -18.28 -15.60
CA ASP A 144 -3.49 -19.17 -14.97
C ASP A 144 -3.68 -19.36 -13.46
N TYR A 145 -4.48 -18.52 -12.79
CA TYR A 145 -4.74 -18.54 -11.35
C TYR A 145 -3.46 -18.52 -10.49
N ALA A 146 -2.47 -17.75 -10.94
CA ALA A 146 -1.27 -17.44 -10.15
C ALA A 146 -1.57 -16.53 -8.97
N ASP A 147 -0.86 -16.72 -7.86
CA ASP A 147 -0.77 -15.72 -6.79
C ASP A 147 0.03 -14.51 -7.27
N LEU A 148 -0.35 -13.31 -6.83
CA LEU A 148 0.40 -12.08 -7.10
C LEU A 148 1.89 -12.18 -6.72
N LEU A 149 2.23 -12.95 -5.68
CA LEU A 149 3.63 -13.22 -5.31
C LEU A 149 4.33 -14.13 -6.32
N GLU A 150 3.67 -15.17 -6.84
CA GLU A 150 4.21 -16.02 -7.90
C GLU A 150 4.44 -15.21 -9.19
N ALA A 151 3.54 -14.27 -9.50
CA ALA A 151 3.65 -13.35 -10.62
C ALA A 151 4.77 -12.30 -10.46
N ASN A 152 4.96 -11.76 -9.26
CA ASN A 152 6.00 -10.76 -8.97
C ASN A 152 7.41 -11.38 -8.85
N GLU A 153 7.51 -12.64 -8.42
CA GLU A 153 8.78 -13.38 -8.35
C GLU A 153 9.14 -14.12 -9.65
N ASP A 154 8.23 -14.14 -10.64
CA ASP A 154 8.26 -15.02 -11.82
C ASP A 154 8.51 -16.51 -11.46
N ARG A 155 7.82 -16.97 -10.40
CA ARG A 155 8.09 -18.25 -9.74
C ARG A 155 6.81 -18.95 -9.28
N ARG A 156 6.33 -19.89 -10.10
CA ARG A 156 5.21 -20.79 -9.75
C ARG A 156 5.55 -21.66 -8.53
N GLN A 157 4.59 -21.83 -7.63
CA GLN A 157 4.69 -22.63 -6.40
C GLN A 157 3.43 -23.49 -6.16
N GLN A 158 2.32 -23.22 -6.84
CA GLN A 158 1.10 -24.03 -6.89
C GLN A 158 0.59 -24.07 -8.33
N GLU A 159 0.08 -25.20 -8.81
CA GLU A 159 -0.37 -25.34 -10.20
C GLU A 159 -1.42 -26.45 -10.30
N ALA A 160 -2.36 -26.30 -11.23
CA ALA A 160 -3.32 -27.32 -11.65
C ALA A 160 -3.79 -27.02 -13.09
N PRO A 161 -4.42 -27.98 -13.78
CA PRO A 161 -4.99 -27.73 -15.09
C PRO A 161 -6.05 -26.62 -15.06
N VAL A 162 -6.09 -25.81 -16.12
CA VAL A 162 -7.21 -24.91 -16.41
C VAL A 162 -8.02 -25.53 -17.54
N THR A 163 -9.33 -25.67 -17.36
CA THR A 163 -10.25 -25.98 -18.45
C THR A 163 -11.00 -24.73 -18.88
N ALA A 164 -11.11 -24.54 -20.19
CA ALA A 164 -11.98 -23.54 -20.80
C ALA A 164 -13.11 -24.26 -21.55
N HIS A 165 -14.27 -23.62 -21.67
CA HIS A 165 -15.35 -24.06 -22.55
C HIS A 165 -16.28 -22.89 -22.89
N VAL A 166 -16.92 -22.95 -24.05
CA VAL A 166 -17.99 -22.03 -24.43
C VAL A 166 -19.31 -22.56 -23.85
N ASP A 167 -19.96 -21.80 -22.97
CA ASP A 167 -21.31 -22.07 -22.46
C ASP A 167 -22.25 -20.94 -22.88
N GLY A 168 -23.09 -21.22 -23.88
CA GLY A 168 -24.06 -20.29 -24.44
C GLY A 168 -23.40 -19.00 -24.96
N SER A 169 -23.71 -17.88 -24.31
CA SER A 169 -23.11 -16.56 -24.58
C SER A 169 -21.99 -16.20 -23.59
N THR A 170 -21.24 -17.19 -23.09
CA THR A 170 -20.09 -17.00 -22.20
C THR A 170 -18.98 -17.98 -22.52
N VAL A 171 -17.74 -17.63 -22.18
CA VAL A 171 -16.60 -18.58 -22.07
C VAL A 171 -16.27 -18.71 -20.59
N ARG A 172 -16.23 -19.95 -20.07
CA ARG A 172 -15.89 -20.22 -18.68
C ARG A 172 -14.56 -20.94 -18.58
N MET A 173 -13.60 -20.28 -17.95
CA MET A 173 -12.35 -20.87 -17.50
C MET A 173 -12.50 -21.31 -16.04
N ARG A 174 -11.99 -22.49 -15.69
CA ARG A 174 -12.02 -23.03 -14.32
C ARG A 174 -10.68 -23.63 -13.94
N TYR A 175 -10.24 -23.35 -12.73
CA TYR A 175 -9.06 -23.97 -12.12
C TYR A 175 -9.42 -25.34 -11.53
N LEU A 176 -8.75 -26.40 -11.97
CA LEU A 176 -8.98 -27.77 -11.49
C LEU A 176 -8.09 -28.11 -10.28
N HIS A 177 -8.02 -27.20 -9.31
CA HIS A 177 -7.25 -27.36 -8.08
C HIS A 177 -8.17 -27.64 -6.89
N ASP A 178 -8.05 -28.82 -6.27
CA ASP A 178 -8.94 -29.34 -5.21
C ASP A 178 -9.32 -28.35 -4.10
N ARG A 179 -8.37 -27.49 -3.70
CA ARG A 179 -8.53 -26.49 -2.63
C ARG A 179 -8.67 -25.03 -3.09
N LEU A 180 -8.77 -24.78 -4.40
CA LEU A 180 -8.80 -23.43 -4.99
C LEU A 180 -9.79 -23.41 -6.18
N PRO A 181 -11.11 -23.44 -5.93
CA PRO A 181 -12.13 -23.67 -6.96
C PRO A 181 -12.43 -22.43 -7.83
N PHE A 182 -11.41 -21.66 -8.20
CA PHE A 182 -11.56 -20.40 -8.93
C PHE A 182 -12.12 -20.61 -10.35
N GLU A 183 -12.97 -19.68 -10.76
CA GLU A 183 -13.57 -19.62 -12.10
C GLU A 183 -13.38 -18.19 -12.66
N THR A 184 -13.30 -18.06 -13.98
CA THR A 184 -13.31 -16.78 -14.69
C THR A 184 -14.32 -16.87 -15.82
N VAL A 185 -15.34 -16.02 -15.80
CA VAL A 185 -16.37 -15.98 -16.85
C VAL A 185 -16.14 -14.77 -17.73
N VAL A 186 -16.04 -15.01 -19.03
CA VAL A 186 -15.88 -13.98 -20.06
C VAL A 186 -17.16 -13.92 -20.89
N ALA A 187 -17.69 -12.72 -21.10
CA ALA A 187 -18.78 -12.46 -22.03
C ALA A 187 -18.40 -11.27 -22.92
N ALA A 188 -18.75 -11.31 -24.21
CA ALA A 188 -18.56 -10.16 -25.10
C ALA A 188 -19.81 -9.86 -25.93
N SER A 189 -20.03 -8.59 -26.23
CA SER A 189 -21.14 -8.08 -27.04
C SER A 189 -20.68 -6.93 -27.94
N GLY A 190 -21.47 -6.62 -28.97
CA GLY A 190 -21.12 -5.59 -29.96
C GLY A 190 -21.82 -5.83 -31.30
N ALA A 191 -21.46 -5.05 -32.31
CA ALA A 191 -21.95 -5.22 -33.67
C ALA A 191 -21.24 -6.37 -34.41
N GLY A 192 -21.79 -6.74 -35.58
CA GLY A 192 -21.25 -7.80 -36.43
C GLY A 192 -21.66 -9.21 -36.02
N ARG A 193 -21.09 -10.22 -36.69
CA ARG A 193 -21.28 -11.63 -36.34
C ARG A 193 -20.20 -12.02 -35.34
N SER A 194 -20.59 -12.35 -34.10
CA SER A 194 -19.63 -12.76 -33.07
C SER A 194 -19.34 -14.27 -33.10
N THR A 195 -18.18 -14.67 -32.59
CA THR A 195 -17.77 -16.08 -32.41
C THR A 195 -16.87 -16.18 -31.21
N ALA A 196 -17.23 -17.06 -30.27
CA ALA A 196 -16.47 -17.37 -29.07
C ALA A 196 -15.72 -18.69 -29.23
N ALA A 197 -14.51 -18.74 -28.69
CA ALA A 197 -13.67 -19.92 -28.54
C ALA A 197 -13.05 -19.91 -27.14
N GLU A 198 -12.34 -20.98 -26.77
CA GLU A 198 -11.79 -21.17 -25.42
C GLU A 198 -10.76 -20.10 -24.99
N ASP A 199 -10.01 -19.53 -25.94
CA ASP A 199 -8.96 -18.53 -25.72
C ASP A 199 -9.29 -17.14 -26.30
N ARG A 200 -10.44 -16.99 -26.98
CA ARG A 200 -10.67 -15.91 -27.94
C ARG A 200 -12.15 -15.56 -28.08
N TRP A 201 -12.43 -14.27 -28.28
CA TRP A 201 -13.73 -13.80 -28.77
C TRP A 201 -13.52 -12.84 -29.94
N THR A 202 -14.17 -13.12 -31.07
CA THR A 202 -14.05 -12.34 -32.31
C THR A 202 -15.39 -11.86 -32.83
N PHE A 203 -15.37 -10.76 -33.56
CA PHE A 203 -16.50 -10.11 -34.21
C PHE A 203 -16.11 -9.82 -35.65
N ALA A 204 -16.79 -10.45 -36.61
CA ALA A 204 -16.67 -10.14 -38.02
C ALA A 204 -17.48 -8.87 -38.32
N LEU A 205 -16.79 -7.79 -38.67
CA LEU A 205 -17.35 -6.46 -38.88
C LEU A 205 -17.31 -6.07 -40.36
N GLU A 206 -18.37 -5.40 -40.81
CA GLU A 206 -18.49 -4.76 -42.11
C GLU A 206 -18.84 -3.29 -41.85
N MET A 207 -17.92 -2.35 -42.11
CA MET A 207 -18.01 -0.95 -41.67
C MET A 207 -17.98 0.05 -42.83
N PRO A 208 -19.08 0.76 -43.11
CA PRO A 208 -19.13 1.93 -44.00
C PRO A 208 -18.13 3.05 -43.65
N PRO A 209 -17.81 3.97 -44.59
CA PRO A 209 -16.94 5.11 -44.32
C PRO A 209 -17.47 5.98 -43.18
N ARG A 210 -16.59 6.37 -42.25
CA ARG A 210 -16.89 7.20 -41.05
C ARG A 210 -17.77 6.55 -40.00
N GLU A 211 -18.23 5.32 -40.18
CA GLU A 211 -19.00 4.63 -39.15
C GLU A 211 -18.15 4.36 -37.90
N THR A 212 -18.77 4.49 -36.74
CA THR A 212 -18.20 4.13 -35.44
C THR A 212 -19.06 3.03 -34.82
N THR A 213 -18.43 1.95 -34.36
CA THR A 213 -19.10 0.87 -33.64
C THR A 213 -18.41 0.59 -32.31
N ALA A 214 -19.12 -0.09 -31.40
CA ALA A 214 -18.64 -0.46 -30.08
C ALA A 214 -18.65 -1.97 -29.92
N LEU A 215 -17.58 -2.51 -29.34
CA LEU A 215 -17.53 -3.85 -28.78
C LEU A 215 -17.24 -3.75 -27.28
N HIS A 216 -17.80 -4.66 -26.50
CA HIS A 216 -17.64 -4.75 -25.05
C HIS A 216 -17.19 -6.15 -24.63
N LEU A 217 -16.34 -6.22 -23.62
CA LEU A 217 -15.92 -7.44 -22.94
C LEU A 217 -16.19 -7.26 -21.44
N VAL A 218 -16.82 -8.24 -20.80
CA VAL A 218 -16.95 -8.32 -19.34
C VAL A 218 -16.26 -9.60 -18.88
N VAL A 219 -15.35 -9.46 -17.91
CA VAL A 219 -14.63 -10.55 -17.28
C VAL A 219 -14.98 -10.55 -15.80
N GLU A 220 -15.68 -11.57 -15.34
CA GLU A 220 -16.08 -11.76 -13.94
C GLU A 220 -15.20 -12.81 -13.27
N ALA A 221 -14.49 -12.42 -12.21
CA ALA A 221 -13.71 -13.33 -11.37
C ALA A 221 -14.61 -13.99 -10.33
N ARG A 222 -14.54 -15.31 -10.23
CA ARG A 222 -15.37 -16.10 -9.31
C ARG A 222 -14.56 -16.91 -8.33
N ASP A 223 -15.00 -16.82 -7.08
CA ASP A 223 -14.39 -17.39 -5.89
C ASP A 223 -15.51 -18.07 -5.07
N PRO A 224 -15.84 -19.34 -5.34
CA PRO A 224 -16.98 -20.02 -4.72
C PRO A 224 -16.95 -20.11 -3.19
N ASP A 225 -15.77 -19.98 -2.57
CA ASP A 225 -15.62 -19.89 -1.11
C ASP A 225 -16.17 -18.55 -0.55
N ARG A 226 -16.32 -17.54 -1.42
CA ARG A 226 -16.62 -16.13 -1.10
C ARG A 226 -17.34 -15.44 -2.27
N PRO A 227 -18.56 -15.88 -2.66
CA PRO A 227 -19.32 -15.23 -3.72
C PRO A 227 -19.56 -13.74 -3.40
N LEU A 228 -19.78 -12.94 -4.43
CA LEU A 228 -20.16 -11.53 -4.31
C LEU A 228 -21.35 -11.25 -5.23
N GLU A 229 -22.54 -11.23 -4.63
CA GLU A 229 -23.79 -11.04 -5.36
C GLU A 229 -23.97 -9.58 -5.84
N GLU A 230 -24.70 -9.39 -6.94
CA GLU A 230 -24.90 -8.07 -7.55
C GLU A 230 -25.52 -7.03 -6.59
N ALA A 231 -26.37 -7.48 -5.66
CA ALA A 231 -26.93 -6.62 -4.61
C ALA A 231 -25.87 -6.17 -3.58
N GLU A 232 -24.94 -7.05 -3.21
CA GLU A 232 -23.86 -6.73 -2.26
C GLU A 232 -22.75 -5.90 -2.93
N ARG A 233 -22.40 -6.23 -4.18
CA ARG A 233 -21.53 -5.41 -5.04
C ARG A 233 -21.99 -3.96 -5.06
N ARG A 234 -23.30 -3.74 -5.23
CA ARG A 234 -23.94 -2.42 -5.20
C ARG A 234 -23.90 -1.79 -3.82
N ALA A 235 -24.26 -2.51 -2.76
CA ALA A 235 -24.19 -1.99 -1.39
C ALA A 235 -22.78 -1.51 -1.00
N ARG A 236 -21.74 -2.29 -1.37
CA ARG A 236 -20.32 -1.94 -1.18
C ARG A 236 -19.93 -0.68 -1.96
N MET A 237 -20.38 -0.53 -3.21
CA MET A 237 -20.09 0.65 -4.03
C MET A 237 -20.86 1.89 -3.55
N ASP A 238 -22.15 1.76 -3.28
CA ASP A 238 -22.99 2.85 -2.76
C ASP A 238 -22.46 3.37 -1.41
N HIS A 239 -21.93 2.48 -0.55
CA HIS A 239 -21.25 2.86 0.68
C HIS A 239 -19.96 3.64 0.37
N HIS A 240 -19.14 3.16 -0.57
CA HIS A 240 -17.91 3.83 -0.99
C HIS A 240 -18.16 5.23 -1.56
N ASP A 241 -19.12 5.40 -2.46
CA ASP A 241 -19.43 6.70 -3.06
C ASP A 241 -20.07 7.67 -2.05
N ARG A 242 -20.94 7.19 -1.13
CA ARG A 242 -21.43 8.01 -0.01
C ARG A 242 -20.29 8.52 0.87
N TRP A 243 -19.36 7.64 1.24
CA TRP A 243 -18.18 8.01 2.02
C TRP A 243 -17.28 9.01 1.26
N LYS A 244 -16.99 8.74 -0.01
CA LYS A 244 -16.18 9.61 -0.88
C LYS A 244 -16.81 10.99 -1.07
N ALA A 245 -18.14 11.07 -1.18
CA ALA A 245 -18.87 12.33 -1.22
C ALA A 245 -18.87 13.10 0.12
N SER A 246 -18.62 12.42 1.25
CA SER A 246 -18.50 13.05 2.57
C SER A 246 -17.10 13.63 2.87
N LEU A 247 -16.11 13.38 2.01
CA LEU A 247 -14.73 13.81 2.23
C LEU A 247 -14.58 15.33 2.24
N THR A 248 -13.88 15.83 3.27
CA THR A 248 -13.66 17.25 3.54
C THR A 248 -12.96 17.95 2.38
N GLN A 249 -13.68 18.85 1.70
CA GLN A 249 -13.14 19.64 0.59
C GLN A 249 -12.24 20.77 1.10
N VAL A 250 -11.02 20.86 0.57
CA VAL A 250 -10.04 21.89 0.96
C VAL A 250 -9.79 22.85 -0.21
N ALA A 251 -10.30 24.07 -0.08
CA ALA A 251 -10.02 25.17 -1.01
C ALA A 251 -8.80 25.99 -0.56
N VAL A 252 -7.98 26.40 -1.52
CA VAL A 252 -6.80 27.25 -1.34
C VAL A 252 -6.77 28.26 -2.50
N PRO A 253 -7.67 29.28 -2.54
CA PRO A 253 -7.91 30.07 -3.76
C PRO A 253 -6.71 30.87 -4.29
N GLY A 254 -5.68 31.11 -3.46
CA GLY A 254 -4.42 31.72 -3.87
C GLY A 254 -3.36 30.74 -4.38
N ASN A 255 -3.64 29.44 -4.41
CA ASN A 255 -2.71 28.40 -4.87
C ASN A 255 -3.46 27.18 -5.47
N PRO A 256 -3.90 27.26 -6.73
CA PRO A 256 -4.61 26.16 -7.41
C PRO A 256 -3.71 24.94 -7.73
N GLU A 257 -2.39 25.04 -7.57
CA GLU A 257 -1.51 23.86 -7.60
C GLU A 257 -1.65 23.02 -6.34
N ALA A 258 -1.76 23.66 -5.16
CA ALA A 258 -2.05 22.97 -3.90
C ALA A 258 -3.46 22.36 -3.90
N GLU A 259 -4.47 23.05 -4.43
CA GLU A 259 -5.83 22.49 -4.57
C GLU A 259 -5.85 21.22 -5.43
N ARG A 260 -5.15 21.22 -6.57
CA ARG A 260 -5.04 20.04 -7.44
C ARG A 260 -4.29 18.90 -6.76
N LEU A 261 -3.20 19.19 -6.04
CA LEU A 261 -2.43 18.16 -5.32
C LEU A 261 -3.24 17.54 -4.18
N LEU A 262 -3.98 18.35 -3.42
CA LEU A 262 -4.86 17.85 -2.35
C LEU A 262 -6.04 17.04 -2.90
N ARG A 263 -6.68 17.50 -3.98
CA ARG A 263 -7.75 16.75 -4.65
C ARG A 263 -7.24 15.41 -5.18
N ARG A 264 -6.08 15.39 -5.86
CA ARG A 264 -5.51 14.15 -6.37
C ARG A 264 -5.15 13.18 -5.24
N ALA A 265 -4.61 13.67 -4.12
CA ALA A 265 -4.38 12.85 -2.94
C ALA A 265 -5.67 12.27 -2.33
N GLN A 266 -6.79 13.01 -2.37
CA GLN A 266 -8.11 12.48 -1.97
C GLN A 266 -8.64 11.42 -2.96
N GLU A 267 -8.46 11.63 -4.26
CA GLU A 267 -8.86 10.68 -5.32
C GLU A 267 -8.06 9.38 -5.26
N ASP A 268 -6.73 9.47 -5.10
CA ASP A 268 -5.84 8.32 -4.91
C ASP A 268 -6.20 7.58 -3.60
N LEU A 269 -6.32 8.30 -2.47
CA LEU A 269 -6.70 7.72 -1.17
C LEU A 269 -8.06 6.99 -1.24
N ALA A 270 -9.03 7.57 -1.95
CA ALA A 270 -10.35 6.96 -2.18
C ALA A 270 -10.33 5.76 -3.15
N SER A 271 -9.17 5.33 -3.66
CA SER A 271 -9.01 4.07 -4.40
C SER A 271 -8.51 2.90 -3.52
N PHE A 272 -7.98 3.18 -2.33
CA PHE A 272 -7.38 2.16 -1.44
C PHE A 272 -8.34 1.37 -0.52
N PRO A 273 -9.60 1.76 -0.23
CA PRO A 273 -10.55 0.88 0.47
C PRO A 273 -10.66 -0.48 -0.22
N GLN A 274 -10.46 -1.57 0.54
CA GLN A 274 -10.58 -2.93 -0.02
C GLN A 274 -12.02 -3.32 -0.36
N LEU A 275 -13.01 -2.71 0.29
CA LEU A 275 -14.44 -3.03 0.12
C LEU A 275 -14.70 -4.53 0.32
N GLU A 276 -14.09 -5.09 1.37
CA GLU A 276 -14.11 -6.52 1.73
C GLU A 276 -14.27 -6.69 3.25
N GLY A 277 -14.94 -7.76 3.65
CA GLY A 277 -15.28 -8.04 5.05
C GLY A 277 -16.71 -7.61 5.40
N GLN A 278 -16.95 -7.36 6.69
CA GLN A 278 -18.23 -6.81 7.18
C GLN A 278 -18.40 -5.34 6.73
N GLU A 279 -19.63 -4.80 6.77
CA GLU A 279 -19.90 -3.42 6.29
C GLU A 279 -19.00 -2.37 6.97
N ASP A 280 -18.77 -2.52 8.28
CA ASP A 280 -17.89 -1.64 9.05
C ASP A 280 -16.38 -1.88 8.80
N GLU A 281 -16.01 -2.85 7.97
CA GLU A 281 -14.64 -3.14 7.54
C GLU A 281 -14.34 -2.69 6.10
N TRP A 282 -15.36 -2.34 5.30
CA TRP A 282 -15.21 -2.05 3.87
C TRP A 282 -14.23 -0.91 3.57
N LEU A 283 -14.16 0.10 4.43
CA LEU A 283 -13.25 1.25 4.31
C LEU A 283 -11.81 0.96 4.81
N ALA A 284 -11.52 -0.27 5.23
CA ALA A 284 -10.16 -0.69 5.58
C ALA A 284 -9.26 -0.73 4.32
N LEU A 285 -8.10 -0.07 4.39
CA LEU A 285 -7.25 0.20 3.23
C LEU A 285 -6.31 -0.97 2.90
N GLN A 286 -6.04 -1.17 1.60
CA GLN A 286 -4.86 -1.91 1.12
C GLN A 286 -3.62 -1.00 1.10
N ALA A 287 -2.42 -1.60 1.19
CA ALA A 287 -1.19 -0.83 1.38
C ALA A 287 -0.66 -0.13 0.11
N GLY A 288 -0.76 -0.75 -1.06
CA GLY A 288 -0.22 -0.14 -2.29
C GLY A 288 -0.38 -0.99 -3.54
N VAL A 289 -0.80 -0.40 -4.67
CA VAL A 289 -0.89 -1.11 -5.96
C VAL A 289 0.36 -0.86 -6.82
N PRO A 290 0.84 -1.83 -7.62
CA PRO A 290 0.30 -3.18 -7.81
C PRO A 290 0.86 -4.25 -6.85
N LEU A 291 1.83 -3.94 -5.97
CA LEU A 291 2.62 -4.94 -5.23
C LEU A 291 2.00 -5.44 -3.92
N TYR A 292 1.20 -4.60 -3.28
CA TYR A 292 0.63 -4.81 -1.95
C TYR A 292 -0.90 -4.52 -1.90
N PRO A 293 -1.73 -5.08 -2.81
CA PRO A 293 -3.20 -4.95 -2.80
C PRO A 293 -3.87 -5.81 -1.69
N ALA A 294 -3.18 -5.95 -0.56
CA ALA A 294 -3.58 -6.72 0.60
C ALA A 294 -3.72 -5.81 1.82
N PHE A 295 -4.35 -6.30 2.87
CA PHE A 295 -4.56 -5.53 4.10
C PHE A 295 -3.32 -5.61 4.99
N PHE A 296 -2.70 -4.46 5.27
CA PHE A 296 -1.59 -4.34 6.22
C PHE A 296 -2.05 -3.49 7.41
N GLY A 297 -1.93 -4.03 8.63
CA GLY A 297 -2.51 -3.42 9.83
C GLY A 297 -1.92 -2.04 10.13
N ARG A 298 -0.58 -1.96 10.18
CA ARG A 298 0.20 -0.74 10.38
C ARG A 298 -0.17 0.34 9.38
N ASP A 299 -0.21 -0.03 8.10
CA ASP A 299 -0.38 0.89 6.99
C ASP A 299 -1.82 1.43 6.95
N ALA A 300 -2.84 0.57 7.13
CA ALA A 300 -4.23 0.99 7.24
C ALA A 300 -4.49 1.88 8.47
N LEU A 301 -3.94 1.53 9.64
CA LEU A 301 -4.02 2.35 10.86
C LEU A 301 -3.32 3.70 10.68
N THR A 302 -2.14 3.72 10.08
CA THR A 302 -1.33 4.95 9.92
C THR A 302 -1.95 5.88 8.89
N ALA A 303 -2.34 5.36 7.72
CA ALA A 303 -3.03 6.16 6.70
C ALA A 303 -4.38 6.68 7.22
N GLY A 304 -5.17 5.85 7.90
CA GLY A 304 -6.42 6.28 8.54
C GLY A 304 -6.21 7.36 9.61
N TRP A 305 -5.21 7.23 10.48
CA TRP A 305 -4.82 8.27 11.44
C TRP A 305 -4.40 9.57 10.73
N GLN A 306 -3.58 9.50 9.67
CA GLN A 306 -3.05 10.68 8.98
C GLN A 306 -4.15 11.40 8.18
N ALA A 307 -5.12 10.64 7.65
CA ALA A 307 -6.25 11.15 6.89
C ALA A 307 -7.50 11.46 7.72
N GLY A 308 -7.52 11.19 9.03
CA GLY A 308 -8.71 11.35 9.89
C GLY A 308 -9.35 12.75 9.88
N MET A 309 -8.58 13.79 9.53
CA MET A 309 -9.09 15.16 9.33
C MET A 309 -9.78 15.40 7.98
N LEU A 310 -9.81 14.40 7.09
CA LEU A 310 -10.47 14.44 5.78
C LEU A 310 -11.79 13.67 5.81
N ASP A 311 -11.80 12.48 6.41
CA ASP A 311 -12.92 11.52 6.41
C ASP A 311 -13.66 11.40 7.75
N SER A 312 -13.31 12.23 8.73
CA SER A 312 -13.80 12.15 10.12
C SER A 312 -13.52 10.81 10.83
N GLY A 313 -12.52 10.05 10.36
CA GLY A 313 -12.04 8.82 10.98
C GLY A 313 -12.73 7.52 10.56
N ALA A 314 -13.50 7.52 9.46
CA ALA A 314 -14.19 6.33 8.96
C ALA A 314 -13.22 5.19 8.57
N MET A 315 -12.14 5.47 7.85
CA MET A 315 -11.12 4.49 7.47
C MET A 315 -10.40 3.90 8.69
N VAL A 316 -10.09 4.72 9.70
CA VAL A 316 -9.43 4.23 10.91
C VAL A 316 -10.39 3.42 11.80
N GLY A 317 -11.67 3.78 11.85
CA GLY A 317 -12.72 2.94 12.45
C GLY A 317 -12.84 1.56 11.78
N ALA A 318 -12.73 1.51 10.46
CA ALA A 318 -12.75 0.26 9.71
C ALA A 318 -11.48 -0.59 9.93
N ALA A 319 -10.31 0.04 9.98
CA ALA A 319 -9.06 -0.64 10.34
C ALA A 319 -9.10 -1.20 11.77
N LEU A 320 -9.62 -0.44 12.74
CA LEU A 320 -9.81 -0.89 14.13
C LEU A 320 -10.80 -2.05 14.24
N SER A 321 -11.92 -2.02 13.49
CA SER A 321 -12.91 -3.11 13.49
C SER A 321 -12.31 -4.40 12.94
N ARG A 322 -11.64 -4.33 11.79
CA ARG A 322 -11.01 -5.48 11.13
C ARG A 322 -9.84 -6.07 11.93
N LEU A 323 -8.99 -5.23 12.52
CA LEU A 323 -7.88 -5.71 13.37
C LEU A 323 -8.38 -6.25 14.72
N GLY A 324 -9.47 -5.69 15.26
CA GLY A 324 -10.09 -6.20 16.48
C GLY A 324 -10.70 -7.59 16.29
N ARG A 325 -11.42 -7.82 15.19
CA ARG A 325 -11.94 -9.15 14.82
C ARG A 325 -10.84 -10.18 14.56
N LEU A 326 -9.67 -9.74 14.11
CA LEU A 326 -8.51 -10.58 13.84
C LEU A 326 -7.48 -10.62 14.99
N GLN A 327 -7.84 -10.17 16.20
CA GLN A 327 -6.94 -10.25 17.35
C GLN A 327 -6.86 -11.67 17.90
N SER A 328 -5.67 -12.28 17.83
CA SER A 328 -5.44 -13.66 18.23
C SER A 328 -5.65 -13.91 19.72
N ASP A 329 -5.99 -15.15 20.07
CA ASP A 329 -6.09 -15.72 21.42
C ASP A 329 -5.14 -16.91 21.65
N ARG A 330 -4.35 -17.28 20.64
CA ARG A 330 -3.54 -18.50 20.58
C ARG A 330 -2.06 -18.20 20.31
N VAL A 331 -1.20 -19.19 20.51
CA VAL A 331 0.22 -19.15 20.08
C VAL A 331 0.39 -20.02 18.84
N LEU A 332 0.92 -19.47 17.75
CA LEU A 332 1.26 -20.22 16.53
C LEU A 332 2.51 -19.63 15.86
N GLU A 333 3.65 -20.31 16.06
CA GLU A 333 4.97 -19.86 15.60
C GLU A 333 5.06 -19.61 14.09
N TRP A 334 4.39 -20.46 13.29
CA TRP A 334 4.33 -20.31 11.83
C TRP A 334 3.89 -18.91 11.40
N ARG A 335 2.97 -18.29 12.17
CA ARG A 335 2.39 -16.98 11.86
C ARG A 335 2.90 -15.84 12.76
N ASP A 336 3.93 -16.09 13.57
CA ASP A 336 4.39 -15.18 14.64
C ASP A 336 3.26 -14.75 15.60
N GLU A 337 2.27 -15.63 15.75
CA GLU A 337 0.98 -15.35 16.37
C GLU A 337 1.00 -15.63 17.87
N GLU A 338 0.42 -14.70 18.66
CA GLU A 338 0.41 -14.73 20.13
C GLU A 338 -0.90 -14.10 20.68
N PRO A 339 -1.39 -14.49 21.87
CA PRO A 339 -2.62 -13.96 22.44
C PRO A 339 -2.56 -12.45 22.68
N GLY A 340 -3.56 -11.73 22.18
CA GLY A 340 -3.65 -10.26 22.23
C GLY A 340 -2.95 -9.53 21.08
N ARG A 341 -2.19 -10.23 20.24
CA ARG A 341 -1.53 -9.69 19.05
C ARG A 341 -2.52 -9.52 17.88
N ILE A 342 -2.24 -8.57 16.98
CA ILE A 342 -3.04 -8.29 15.77
C ILE A 342 -2.18 -8.41 14.49
N PRO A 343 -2.76 -8.68 13.31
CA PRO A 343 -1.98 -8.96 12.10
C PRO A 343 -1.15 -7.77 11.59
N TYR A 344 0.07 -8.06 11.18
CA TYR A 344 0.90 -7.24 10.29
C TYR A 344 0.30 -7.19 8.88
N GLN A 345 0.07 -8.34 8.26
CA GLN A 345 -0.52 -8.47 6.92
C GLN A 345 -1.53 -9.61 6.82
N VAL A 346 -2.55 -9.43 5.99
CA VAL A 346 -3.63 -10.39 5.72
C VAL A 346 -3.85 -10.47 4.20
N ARG A 347 -3.39 -11.57 3.62
CA ARG A 347 -3.48 -11.93 2.21
C ARG A 347 -4.55 -13.00 1.98
N THR A 348 -5.12 -13.02 0.78
CA THR A 348 -6.25 -13.89 0.38
C THR A 348 -5.97 -14.74 -0.86
N GLY A 349 -4.81 -14.55 -1.48
CA GLY A 349 -4.36 -15.27 -2.66
C GLY A 349 -4.06 -16.76 -2.45
N PRO A 350 -3.76 -17.49 -3.54
CA PRO A 350 -3.51 -18.93 -3.55
C PRO A 350 -2.49 -19.41 -2.51
N LEU A 351 -1.32 -18.76 -2.39
CA LEU A 351 -0.27 -19.23 -1.48
C LEU A 351 -0.67 -19.08 0.00
N ALA A 352 -1.45 -18.05 0.31
CA ALA A 352 -2.01 -17.84 1.64
C ALA A 352 -3.08 -18.90 1.96
N ARG A 353 -4.04 -19.16 1.06
CA ARG A 353 -5.07 -20.21 1.26
C ARG A 353 -4.48 -21.62 1.38
N LEU A 354 -3.40 -21.89 0.67
CA LEU A 354 -2.68 -23.17 0.75
C LEU A 354 -1.74 -23.27 1.96
N GLU A 355 -1.58 -22.21 2.76
CA GLU A 355 -0.62 -22.11 3.88
C GLU A 355 0.84 -22.35 3.44
N LYS A 356 1.19 -22.07 2.19
CA LYS A 356 2.57 -22.12 1.65
C LYS A 356 3.43 -20.96 2.19
N ASN A 357 2.77 -19.87 2.58
CA ASN A 357 3.33 -18.80 3.39
C ASN A 357 2.38 -18.53 4.58
N PRO A 358 2.81 -17.80 5.63
CA PRO A 358 1.97 -17.55 6.79
C PRO A 358 0.99 -16.37 6.62
N TYR A 359 0.86 -15.83 5.40
CA TYR A 359 0.24 -14.52 5.16
C TYR A 359 -1.30 -14.52 5.15
N SER A 360 -1.95 -15.67 5.32
CA SER A 360 -3.41 -15.75 5.51
C SER A 360 -3.90 -15.00 6.76
N ALA A 361 -3.04 -14.89 7.79
CA ALA A 361 -3.04 -13.79 8.77
C ALA A 361 -1.69 -13.82 9.50
N TYR A 362 -0.76 -12.93 9.15
CA TYR A 362 0.59 -12.91 9.70
C TYR A 362 0.77 -11.82 10.75
N TYR A 363 1.36 -12.13 11.90
CA TYR A 363 1.34 -11.27 13.10
C TYR A 363 2.70 -10.65 13.47
N ALA A 364 3.75 -10.81 12.65
CA ALA A 364 5.11 -10.33 12.94
C ALA A 364 5.32 -8.81 12.84
N ASP A 365 4.56 -8.04 13.62
CA ASP A 365 4.74 -6.60 13.79
C ASP A 365 4.52 -6.21 15.26
N PHE A 366 5.38 -5.32 15.76
CA PHE A 366 5.27 -4.68 17.06
C PHE A 366 4.68 -3.26 16.93
N ALA A 367 4.72 -2.64 15.75
CA ALA A 367 4.13 -1.33 15.52
C ALA A 367 2.59 -1.39 15.48
N SER A 368 1.97 -2.31 14.71
CA SER A 368 0.50 -2.42 14.57
C SER A 368 -0.24 -2.45 15.92
N PRO A 369 0.12 -3.29 16.92
CA PRO A 369 -0.57 -3.32 18.21
C PRO A 369 -0.59 -1.95 18.90
N PHE A 370 0.53 -1.23 18.96
CA PHE A 370 0.56 0.08 19.60
C PHE A 370 -0.12 1.15 18.75
N MET A 371 0.02 1.07 17.42
CA MET A 371 -0.71 1.93 16.49
C MET A 371 -2.22 1.76 16.59
N TYR A 372 -2.75 0.58 16.94
CA TYR A 372 -4.17 0.36 17.21
C TYR A 372 -4.64 1.18 18.43
N VAL A 373 -3.91 1.12 19.54
CA VAL A 373 -4.24 1.88 20.77
C VAL A 373 -4.12 3.39 20.52
N ILE A 374 -3.09 3.80 19.77
CA ILE A 374 -2.85 5.19 19.36
C ILE A 374 -3.96 5.70 18.44
N ALA A 375 -4.40 4.90 17.47
CA ALA A 375 -5.51 5.18 16.55
C ALA A 375 -6.87 5.25 17.27
N LEU A 376 -7.16 4.32 18.18
CA LEU A 376 -8.38 4.34 18.99
C LEU A 376 -8.45 5.61 19.85
N GLY A 377 -7.34 6.02 20.46
CA GLY A 377 -7.25 7.28 21.20
C GLY A 377 -7.46 8.52 20.33
N ASN A 378 -6.99 8.50 19.08
CA ASN A 378 -7.18 9.57 18.11
C ASN A 378 -8.64 9.67 17.66
N LEU A 379 -9.24 8.54 17.26
CA LEU A 379 -10.64 8.46 16.84
C LEU A 379 -11.58 8.90 17.98
N PHE A 380 -11.36 8.42 19.20
CA PHE A 380 -12.14 8.85 20.37
C PHE A 380 -11.96 10.34 20.68
N ALA A 381 -10.77 10.90 20.45
CA ALA A 381 -10.54 12.34 20.63
C ALA A 381 -11.20 13.21 19.53
N TRP A 382 -11.47 12.65 18.34
CA TRP A 382 -12.24 13.32 17.29
C TRP A 382 -13.75 13.24 17.51
N THR A 383 -14.28 12.05 17.80
CA THR A 383 -15.74 11.83 17.87
C THR A 383 -16.33 12.12 19.25
N GLY A 384 -15.54 11.92 20.32
CA GLY A 384 -16.03 11.86 21.70
C GLY A 384 -16.93 10.66 22.00
N ASP A 385 -17.12 9.74 21.04
CA ASP A 385 -18.12 8.68 21.14
C ASP A 385 -17.64 7.52 22.02
N ARG A 386 -18.38 7.26 23.10
CA ARG A 386 -18.12 6.15 24.01
C ARG A 386 -18.43 4.80 23.38
N ALA A 387 -19.35 4.69 22.41
CA ALA A 387 -19.66 3.42 21.79
C ALA A 387 -18.47 2.87 20.99
N VAL A 388 -17.75 3.73 20.25
CA VAL A 388 -16.44 3.39 19.65
C VAL A 388 -15.44 2.90 20.71
N LEU A 389 -15.28 3.62 21.83
CA LEU A 389 -14.34 3.22 22.88
C LEU A 389 -14.72 1.86 23.48
N ASP A 390 -16.00 1.65 23.82
CA ASP A 390 -16.52 0.42 24.40
C ASP A 390 -16.36 -0.77 23.44
N ARG A 391 -16.59 -0.57 22.13
CA ARG A 391 -16.46 -1.59 21.07
C ARG A 391 -15.04 -2.12 20.90
N HIS A 392 -14.02 -1.27 21.08
CA HIS A 392 -12.61 -1.63 20.90
C HIS A 392 -11.84 -1.81 22.22
N TRP A 393 -12.53 -1.72 23.36
CA TRP A 393 -11.94 -1.68 24.70
C TRP A 393 -11.10 -2.91 25.04
N ASP A 394 -11.68 -4.10 24.91
CA ASP A 394 -10.99 -5.35 25.24
C ASP A 394 -9.86 -5.66 24.27
N THR A 395 -9.95 -5.27 22.99
CA THR A 395 -8.84 -5.39 22.05
C THR A 395 -7.64 -4.57 22.52
N ALA A 396 -7.87 -3.29 22.87
CA ALA A 396 -6.82 -2.41 23.37
C ALA A 396 -6.22 -2.90 24.70
N ARG A 397 -7.04 -3.46 25.60
CA ARG A 397 -6.57 -4.08 26.85
C ARG A 397 -5.69 -5.30 26.57
N ARG A 398 -6.14 -6.23 25.72
CA ARG A 398 -5.38 -7.45 25.35
C ARG A 398 -4.06 -7.14 24.64
N ILE A 399 -3.97 -6.04 23.89
CA ILE A 399 -2.70 -5.55 23.31
C ILE A 399 -1.70 -5.14 24.41
N LEU A 400 -2.16 -4.44 25.44
CA LEU A 400 -1.32 -4.04 26.58
C LEU A 400 -0.87 -5.25 27.42
N GLU A 401 -1.72 -6.27 27.53
CA GLU A 401 -1.39 -7.55 28.18
C GLU A 401 -0.37 -8.33 27.35
N TRP A 402 -0.58 -8.48 26.04
CA TRP A 402 0.39 -9.09 25.10
C TRP A 402 1.79 -8.47 25.24
N ALA A 403 1.88 -7.13 25.18
CA ALA A 403 3.15 -6.42 25.26
C ALA A 403 3.92 -6.69 26.57
N ARG A 404 3.20 -6.91 27.67
CA ARG A 404 3.77 -7.22 29.00
C ARG A 404 4.12 -8.70 29.21
N THR A 405 3.56 -9.60 28.41
CA THR A 405 3.69 -11.06 28.60
C THR A 405 4.59 -11.71 27.54
N TYR A 406 4.65 -11.14 26.34
CA TYR A 406 5.40 -11.68 25.20
C TYR A 406 6.37 -10.68 24.56
N GLY A 407 6.09 -9.37 24.71
CA GLY A 407 6.88 -8.30 24.10
C GLY A 407 8.13 -7.91 24.90
N ASP A 408 8.03 -7.88 26.23
CA ASP A 408 9.14 -7.68 27.19
C ASP A 408 9.70 -9.06 27.56
N ARG A 409 10.76 -9.51 26.85
CA ARG A 409 11.13 -10.93 26.80
C ARG A 409 12.04 -11.38 27.93
N ASP A 410 12.80 -10.47 28.53
CA ASP A 410 13.66 -10.73 29.70
C ASP A 410 13.26 -9.95 30.97
N GLY A 411 12.31 -9.01 30.87
CA GLY A 411 11.79 -8.27 32.02
C GLY A 411 12.57 -6.99 32.36
N ASP A 412 13.50 -6.52 31.51
CA ASP A 412 14.15 -5.21 31.73
C ASP A 412 13.20 -4.02 31.51
N GLY A 413 12.08 -4.26 30.81
CA GLY A 413 11.06 -3.26 30.52
C GLY A 413 11.20 -2.54 29.18
N TYR A 414 12.04 -3.02 28.27
CA TYR A 414 11.95 -2.73 26.85
C TYR A 414 11.18 -3.83 26.12
N LEU A 415 10.69 -3.52 24.92
CA LEU A 415 10.03 -4.50 24.06
C LEU A 415 10.96 -4.93 22.94
N GLU A 416 11.18 -6.24 22.78
CA GLU A 416 12.07 -6.80 21.76
C GLU A 416 11.37 -7.82 20.87
N TYR A 417 11.57 -7.71 19.56
CA TYR A 417 11.01 -8.68 18.61
C TYR A 417 12.00 -9.81 18.31
N LEU A 418 11.47 -11.02 18.19
CA LEU A 418 12.15 -12.20 17.68
C LEU A 418 11.19 -12.97 16.76
N THR A 419 11.58 -13.12 15.50
CA THR A 419 10.76 -13.82 14.49
C THR A 419 10.84 -15.33 14.68
N LYS A 420 9.67 -15.95 14.90
CA LYS A 420 9.49 -17.40 15.10
C LYS A 420 9.25 -18.12 13.77
N SER A 421 8.62 -17.46 12.80
CA SER A 421 8.37 -18.07 11.50
C SER A 421 9.66 -18.20 10.68
N LYS A 422 9.94 -19.42 10.19
CA LYS A 422 11.14 -19.74 9.39
C LYS A 422 11.20 -19.02 8.04
N VAL A 423 10.07 -18.44 7.60
CA VAL A 423 9.95 -17.63 6.37
C VAL A 423 9.47 -16.20 6.68
N GLY A 424 9.61 -15.78 7.94
CA GLY A 424 9.07 -14.53 8.44
C GLY A 424 9.91 -13.28 8.16
N THR A 425 9.30 -12.11 8.39
CA THR A 425 10.02 -10.82 8.39
C THR A 425 10.93 -10.77 9.62
N LYS A 426 12.25 -10.70 9.42
CA LYS A 426 13.24 -10.62 10.52
C LYS A 426 12.97 -9.41 11.43
N ASN A 427 12.71 -8.26 10.83
CA ASN A 427 12.51 -7.03 11.56
C ASN A 427 11.00 -6.75 11.68
N GLN A 428 10.53 -6.51 12.91
CA GLN A 428 9.10 -6.36 13.23
C GLN A 428 8.77 -4.93 13.72
N GLY A 429 9.61 -3.96 13.37
CA GLY A 429 9.32 -2.53 13.54
C GLY A 429 8.63 -1.95 12.31
N TRP A 430 8.61 -0.62 12.19
CA TRP A 430 8.16 0.02 10.94
C TRP A 430 9.14 -0.23 9.77
N LYS A 431 10.44 -0.39 10.09
CA LYS A 431 11.47 -0.90 9.19
C LYS A 431 11.46 -2.43 9.21
N ASP A 432 10.78 -3.04 8.25
CA ASP A 432 10.53 -4.48 8.20
C ASP A 432 11.49 -5.29 7.29
N SER A 433 12.21 -4.64 6.36
CA SER A 433 13.23 -5.34 5.53
C SER A 433 14.38 -5.86 6.40
N GLY A 434 14.87 -7.08 6.11
CA GLY A 434 15.81 -7.79 7.00
C GLY A 434 17.19 -7.14 7.17
N ASP A 435 17.57 -6.26 6.25
CA ASP A 435 18.78 -5.44 6.23
C ASP A 435 18.66 -4.13 7.01
N ALA A 436 17.44 -3.72 7.41
CA ALA A 436 17.16 -2.36 7.86
C ALA A 436 17.79 -1.91 9.19
N ILE A 437 18.20 -2.88 10.03
CA ILE A 437 18.79 -2.65 11.35
C ILE A 437 20.20 -3.23 11.36
N VAL A 438 21.18 -2.31 11.38
CA VAL A 438 22.62 -2.58 11.23
C VAL A 438 23.42 -1.86 12.31
N TYR A 439 24.54 -2.46 12.71
CA TYR A 439 25.59 -1.78 13.46
C TYR A 439 26.36 -0.77 12.59
N GLU A 440 27.20 0.04 13.21
CA GLU A 440 28.02 1.09 12.59
C GLU A 440 28.96 0.60 11.46
N ASP A 441 29.32 -0.69 11.45
CA ASP A 441 30.12 -1.34 10.39
C ASP A 441 29.26 -1.88 9.22
N GLY A 442 27.93 -1.74 9.31
CA GLY A 442 26.96 -2.24 8.34
C GLY A 442 26.53 -3.70 8.55
N THR A 443 27.02 -4.40 9.58
CA THR A 443 26.58 -5.77 9.85
C THR A 443 25.15 -5.80 10.41
N PRO A 444 24.25 -6.69 9.94
CA PRO A 444 22.87 -6.75 10.43
C PRO A 444 22.80 -7.22 11.89
N VAL A 445 22.05 -6.47 12.72
CA VAL A 445 21.90 -6.77 14.16
C VAL A 445 21.16 -8.11 14.36
N PRO A 446 21.62 -9.02 15.22
CA PRO A 446 20.93 -10.28 15.54
C PRO A 446 19.68 -10.02 16.40
N ALA A 447 18.70 -10.92 16.33
CA ALA A 447 17.50 -10.85 17.16
C ALA A 447 17.67 -11.63 18.47
N PRO A 448 16.99 -11.26 19.58
CA PRO A 448 15.97 -10.22 19.72
C PRO A 448 16.49 -8.77 19.56
N ILE A 449 15.65 -7.86 19.04
CA ILE A 449 16.00 -6.45 18.81
C ILE A 449 14.97 -5.52 19.46
N ALA A 450 15.43 -4.53 20.23
CA ALA A 450 14.59 -3.47 20.82
C ALA A 450 14.78 -2.13 20.09
N THR A 451 14.07 -1.90 18.97
CA THR A 451 14.20 -0.62 18.23
C THR A 451 13.58 0.56 18.97
N CYS A 452 14.14 1.75 18.77
CA CYS A 452 13.83 2.94 19.57
C CYS A 452 12.39 3.45 19.38
N GLU A 453 11.82 3.29 18.18
CA GLU A 453 10.44 3.72 17.92
C GLU A 453 9.40 2.81 18.57
N ILE A 454 9.66 1.50 18.71
CA ILE A 454 8.76 0.57 19.39
C ILE A 454 8.60 1.00 20.86
N GLN A 455 9.70 1.40 21.50
CA GLN A 455 9.67 1.92 22.87
C GLN A 455 8.86 3.23 22.94
N GLY A 456 8.97 4.07 21.92
CA GLY A 456 8.15 5.27 21.74
C GLY A 456 6.65 4.95 21.60
N TYR A 457 6.28 4.04 20.71
CA TYR A 457 4.89 3.61 20.52
C TYR A 457 4.32 3.00 21.79
N TRP A 458 5.09 2.16 22.49
CA TRP A 458 4.70 1.57 23.77
C TRP A 458 4.49 2.62 24.86
N TYR A 459 5.35 3.64 24.93
CA TYR A 459 5.16 4.79 25.81
C TYR A 459 3.85 5.54 25.50
N THR A 460 3.57 5.86 24.23
CA THR A 460 2.34 6.57 23.85
C THR A 460 1.09 5.73 24.05
N ALA A 461 1.11 4.44 23.73
CA ALA A 461 0.01 3.52 23.94
C ALA A 461 -0.37 3.44 25.43
N GLN A 462 0.60 3.35 26.34
CA GLN A 462 0.36 3.41 27.78
C GLN A 462 -0.21 4.76 28.24
N GLN A 463 0.29 5.89 27.72
CA GLN A 463 -0.24 7.23 28.07
C GLN A 463 -1.68 7.42 27.56
N ILE A 464 -1.99 6.99 26.33
CA ILE A 464 -3.34 7.04 25.77
C ILE A 464 -4.28 6.12 26.54
N MET A 465 -3.89 4.87 26.76
CA MET A 465 -4.73 3.91 27.47
C MET A 465 -4.92 4.28 28.96
N ALA A 466 -3.98 4.99 29.59
CA ALA A 466 -4.20 5.60 30.90
C ALA A 466 -5.34 6.64 30.87
N GLY A 467 -5.41 7.45 29.81
CA GLY A 467 -6.52 8.38 29.57
C GLY A 467 -7.85 7.68 29.31
N LEU A 468 -7.87 6.68 28.44
CA LEU A 468 -9.08 5.90 28.13
C LEU A 468 -9.58 5.11 29.35
N ALA A 469 -8.67 4.50 30.13
CA ALA A 469 -8.98 3.88 31.42
C ALA A 469 -9.60 4.87 32.41
N TRP A 470 -9.11 6.11 32.47
CA TRP A 470 -9.73 7.14 33.31
C TRP A 470 -11.17 7.48 32.87
N VAL A 471 -11.45 7.52 31.55
CA VAL A 471 -12.81 7.73 31.00
C VAL A 471 -13.75 6.54 31.29
N LYS A 472 -13.22 5.32 31.25
CA LYS A 472 -13.93 4.07 31.62
C LYS A 472 -14.14 3.89 33.13
N GLY A 473 -13.46 4.67 33.96
CA GLY A 473 -13.53 4.59 35.43
C GLY A 473 -12.44 3.75 36.09
N GLU A 474 -11.54 3.15 35.31
CA GLU A 474 -10.43 2.27 35.72
C GLU A 474 -9.25 3.04 36.36
N ARG A 475 -9.56 3.84 37.39
CA ARG A 475 -8.63 4.78 38.03
C ARG A 475 -7.43 4.11 38.70
N ALA A 476 -7.48 2.81 39.00
CA ALA A 476 -6.33 2.06 39.49
C ALA A 476 -5.32 1.83 38.36
N TRP A 477 -5.76 1.15 37.30
CA TRP A 477 -4.96 0.82 36.13
C TRP A 477 -4.47 2.08 35.39
N ALA A 478 -5.29 3.13 35.28
CA ALA A 478 -4.87 4.41 34.71
C ALA A 478 -3.63 5.01 35.41
N ARG A 479 -3.54 4.92 36.74
CA ARG A 479 -2.38 5.39 37.52
C ARG A 479 -1.17 4.48 37.37
N GLU A 480 -1.39 3.18 37.19
CA GLU A 480 -0.34 2.20 36.93
C GLU A 480 0.30 2.42 35.56
N LEU A 481 -0.50 2.51 34.49
CA LEU A 481 -0.06 2.79 33.13
C LEU A 481 0.72 4.10 33.02
N TRP A 482 0.25 5.17 33.68
CA TRP A 482 0.96 6.44 33.72
C TRP A 482 2.34 6.34 34.43
N ARG A 483 2.44 5.56 35.51
CA ARG A 483 3.72 5.28 36.19
C ARG A 483 4.65 4.45 35.33
N ALA A 484 4.16 3.39 34.70
CA ALA A 484 4.92 2.51 33.83
C ALA A 484 5.50 3.26 32.63
N ALA A 485 4.68 4.07 31.94
CA ALA A 485 5.14 4.96 30.87
C ALA A 485 6.18 5.99 31.36
N ARG A 486 6.01 6.56 32.56
CA ARG A 486 7.02 7.47 33.15
C ARG A 486 8.34 6.75 33.45
N ALA A 487 8.30 5.51 33.91
CA ALA A 487 9.50 4.69 34.16
C ALA A 487 10.20 4.30 32.85
N LEU A 488 9.46 3.83 31.85
CA LEU A 488 9.96 3.56 30.50
C LEU A 488 10.63 4.80 29.90
N LYS A 489 10.00 5.97 30.00
CA LYS A 489 10.61 7.24 29.57
C LYS A 489 11.92 7.54 30.30
N ALA A 490 12.00 7.30 31.61
CA ALA A 490 13.22 7.52 32.36
C ALA A 490 14.36 6.56 31.93
N ARG A 491 14.06 5.27 31.73
CA ARG A 491 15.04 4.29 31.19
C ARG A 491 15.49 4.68 29.78
N PHE A 492 14.55 4.90 28.85
CA PHE A 492 14.87 5.21 27.46
C PHE A 492 15.82 6.40 27.32
N ASN A 493 15.61 7.46 28.09
CA ASN A 493 16.46 8.65 28.06
C ASN A 493 17.81 8.48 28.81
N ARG A 494 18.01 7.37 29.52
CA ARG A 494 19.31 6.95 30.05
C ARG A 494 20.06 6.07 29.03
N ASP A 495 19.38 5.05 28.49
CA ASP A 495 20.05 3.94 27.78
C ASP A 495 20.23 4.19 26.27
N PHE A 496 19.28 4.88 25.62
CA PHE A 496 19.35 5.12 24.17
C PHE A 496 20.12 6.40 23.81
N TRP A 497 20.59 7.20 24.78
CA TRP A 497 21.14 8.53 24.52
C TRP A 497 22.63 8.51 24.15
N MET A 498 22.97 9.23 23.08
CA MET A 498 24.33 9.40 22.56
C MET A 498 24.73 10.85 22.73
N GLU A 499 25.51 11.13 23.78
CA GLU A 499 25.87 12.48 24.21
C GLU A 499 26.74 13.19 23.17
N GLU A 500 27.64 12.46 22.50
CA GLU A 500 28.56 12.99 21.48
C GLU A 500 27.86 13.35 20.16
N GLU A 501 26.81 12.63 19.75
CA GLU A 501 25.97 12.98 18.60
C GLU A 501 24.79 13.90 18.98
N GLY A 502 24.49 14.06 20.28
CA GLY A 502 23.30 14.77 20.77
C GLY A 502 21.99 14.10 20.32
N PHE A 503 21.99 12.78 20.19
CA PHE A 503 20.96 12.00 19.51
C PHE A 503 20.59 10.70 20.24
N TYR A 504 19.71 9.90 19.65
CA TYR A 504 19.35 8.58 20.18
C TYR A 504 19.78 7.48 19.22
N GLY A 505 20.23 6.34 19.75
CA GLY A 505 20.56 5.15 18.96
C GLY A 505 19.33 4.47 18.37
N LEU A 506 19.54 3.61 17.37
CA LEU A 506 18.50 2.92 16.62
C LEU A 506 17.81 1.81 17.43
N ALA A 507 18.58 1.04 18.19
CA ALA A 507 18.11 -0.14 18.90
C ALA A 507 19.02 -0.53 20.07
N LEU A 508 18.53 -1.43 20.93
CA LEU A 508 19.39 -2.33 21.69
C LEU A 508 19.45 -3.70 21.00
N ASP A 509 20.61 -4.36 21.07
CA ASP A 509 20.84 -5.73 20.62
C ASP A 509 20.56 -6.77 21.75
N PRO A 510 20.74 -8.10 21.53
CA PRO A 510 20.47 -9.11 22.55
C PRO A 510 21.30 -8.95 23.83
N GLU A 511 22.52 -8.43 23.72
CA GLU A 511 23.41 -8.11 24.84
C GLU A 511 23.13 -6.73 25.45
N LYS A 512 22.01 -6.09 25.06
CA LYS A 512 21.54 -4.75 25.46
C LYS A 512 22.55 -3.63 25.15
N ARG A 513 23.43 -3.82 24.17
CA ARG A 513 24.37 -2.80 23.68
C ARG A 513 23.64 -1.86 22.72
N LEU A 514 23.98 -0.57 22.77
CA LEU A 514 23.33 0.46 21.96
C LEU A 514 23.84 0.44 20.51
N VAL A 515 22.95 0.11 19.56
CA VAL A 515 23.18 0.20 18.11
C VAL A 515 23.16 1.67 17.71
N ARG A 516 24.31 2.24 17.33
CA ARG A 516 24.48 3.71 17.22
C ARG A 516 24.02 4.30 15.88
N GLY A 517 23.32 3.51 15.06
CA GLY A 517 22.82 3.90 13.74
C GLY A 517 21.95 5.16 13.76
N LEU A 518 22.42 6.21 13.09
CA LEU A 518 21.74 7.51 13.03
C LEU A 518 20.65 7.49 11.97
N THR A 519 19.40 7.53 12.42
CA THR A 519 18.24 7.18 11.60
C THR A 519 17.05 8.11 11.86
N SER A 520 16.11 8.08 10.92
CA SER A 520 14.83 8.74 10.99
C SER A 520 13.88 8.19 12.07
N ASN A 521 14.10 6.95 12.56
CA ASN A 521 13.36 6.30 13.65
C ASN A 521 13.20 7.19 14.90
N VAL A 522 14.22 8.00 15.22
CA VAL A 522 14.19 8.95 16.36
C VAL A 522 13.13 10.04 16.17
N GLY A 523 12.71 10.31 14.94
CA GLY A 523 11.56 11.16 14.61
C GLY A 523 10.21 10.56 15.03
N HIS A 524 10.09 9.24 15.09
CA HIS A 524 8.93 8.57 15.72
C HIS A 524 9.02 8.65 17.25
N CYS A 525 10.21 8.59 17.85
CA CYS A 525 10.43 8.89 19.27
C CYS A 525 10.06 10.36 19.63
N LEU A 526 10.30 11.30 18.71
CA LEU A 526 9.86 12.69 18.81
C LEU A 526 8.33 12.80 18.74
N ALA A 527 7.68 12.13 17.78
CA ALA A 527 6.22 12.14 17.60
C ALA A 527 5.45 11.53 18.77
N THR A 528 5.99 10.46 19.36
CA THR A 528 5.45 9.78 20.55
C THR A 528 5.68 10.55 21.85
N GLY A 529 6.62 11.51 21.85
CA GLY A 529 6.94 12.34 23.01
C GLY A 529 7.72 11.61 24.10
N ILE A 530 8.34 10.45 23.80
CA ILE A 530 9.20 9.73 24.77
C ILE A 530 10.50 10.49 25.06
N LEU A 531 10.99 11.33 24.14
CA LEU A 531 12.22 12.11 24.32
C LEU A 531 12.15 13.13 25.48
N GLN A 532 13.25 13.31 26.20
CA GLN A 532 13.40 14.32 27.25
C GLN A 532 13.40 15.75 26.66
N ARG A 533 12.71 16.69 27.33
CA ARG A 533 12.36 18.01 26.79
C ARG A 533 13.56 18.95 26.57
N ASP A 534 14.57 18.86 27.42
CA ASP A 534 15.82 19.64 27.37
C ASP A 534 16.69 19.29 26.16
N ARG A 535 16.68 18.02 25.73
CA ARG A 535 17.43 17.51 24.58
C ARG A 535 16.73 17.72 23.23
N LEU A 536 15.44 18.09 23.21
CA LEU A 536 14.68 18.28 21.97
C LEU A 536 15.36 19.23 20.95
N PRO A 537 15.95 20.38 21.33
CA PRO A 537 16.67 21.23 20.39
C PRO A 537 17.83 20.50 19.71
N ARG A 538 18.68 19.80 20.49
CA ARG A 538 19.81 19.02 19.97
C ARG A 538 19.36 17.94 19.00
N VAL A 539 18.29 17.20 19.33
CA VAL A 539 17.72 16.18 18.43
C VAL A 539 17.23 16.82 17.13
N VAL A 540 16.48 17.92 17.19
CA VAL A 540 15.93 18.58 16.00
C VAL A 540 17.04 19.16 15.14
N ASP A 541 18.01 19.87 15.73
CA ASP A 541 19.18 20.40 15.01
C ASP A 541 20.03 19.27 14.41
N ARG A 542 20.09 18.09 15.06
CA ARG A 542 20.78 16.91 14.53
C ARG A 542 20.03 16.27 13.36
N MET A 543 18.70 16.18 13.40
CA MET A 543 17.88 15.69 12.29
C MET A 543 18.00 16.59 11.05
N PHE A 544 18.17 17.91 11.22
CA PHE A 544 18.32 18.87 10.13
C PHE A 544 19.75 19.02 9.59
N GLN A 545 20.73 18.22 10.04
CA GLN A 545 22.05 18.19 9.42
C GLN A 545 22.00 17.57 8.00
N PRO A 546 22.92 17.93 7.09
CA PRO A 546 22.86 17.48 5.69
C PRO A 546 22.97 15.97 5.48
N ASP A 547 23.46 15.21 6.46
CA ASP A 547 23.57 13.75 6.40
C ASP A 547 22.25 13.03 6.68
N LEU A 548 21.30 13.68 7.37
CA LEU A 548 19.96 13.17 7.60
C LEU A 548 18.90 13.93 6.77
N PHE A 549 18.97 15.26 6.67
CA PHE A 549 18.00 16.05 5.91
C PHE A 549 18.47 16.31 4.46
N SER A 550 17.88 15.55 3.54
CA SER A 550 18.13 15.63 2.08
C SER A 550 17.68 16.94 1.41
N GLY A 551 16.92 17.79 2.11
CA GLY A 551 16.16 18.89 1.51
C GLY A 551 14.75 18.50 1.03
N TRP A 552 14.51 17.20 0.78
CA TRP A 552 13.19 16.63 0.47
C TRP A 552 12.50 15.99 1.69
N GLY A 553 13.29 15.67 2.71
CA GLY A 553 12.85 15.01 3.94
C GLY A 553 14.02 14.36 4.68
N ILE A 554 13.74 13.78 5.84
CA ILE A 554 14.69 12.99 6.63
C ILE A 554 14.90 11.64 5.94
N ARG A 555 16.16 11.27 5.73
CA ARG A 555 16.61 9.98 5.19
C ARG A 555 16.51 8.89 6.25
N THR A 556 16.17 7.69 5.83
CA THR A 556 16.05 6.50 6.70
C THR A 556 17.33 6.16 7.45
N LEU A 557 18.49 6.49 6.88
CA LEU A 557 19.83 6.32 7.46
C LEU A 557 20.72 7.51 7.07
N SER A 558 21.61 7.93 7.98
CA SER A 558 22.60 8.98 7.75
C SER A 558 23.54 8.64 6.59
N THR A 559 23.85 9.62 5.73
CA THR A 559 24.84 9.48 4.64
C THR A 559 26.27 9.22 5.13
N ARG A 560 26.55 9.35 6.44
CA ARG A 560 27.85 9.02 7.05
C ARG A 560 27.98 7.53 7.39
N HIS A 561 26.92 6.75 7.28
CA HIS A 561 26.91 5.32 7.62
C HIS A 561 27.44 4.48 6.44
N VAL A 562 28.26 3.46 6.70
CA VAL A 562 28.85 2.63 5.63
C VAL A 562 27.81 1.87 4.82
N ALA A 563 26.72 1.44 5.47
CA ALA A 563 25.57 0.81 4.80
C ALA A 563 24.61 1.79 4.09
N TYR A 564 24.94 3.08 3.99
CA TYR A 564 24.08 4.06 3.33
C TYR A 564 23.93 3.77 1.83
N ASN A 565 22.68 3.70 1.37
CA ASN A 565 22.32 3.57 -0.02
C ASN A 565 21.06 4.42 -0.31
N PRO A 566 21.14 5.47 -1.16
CA PRO A 566 19.99 6.35 -1.47
C PRO A 566 18.82 5.60 -2.12
N LEU A 567 19.05 4.40 -2.66
CA LEU A 567 18.07 3.54 -3.30
C LEU A 567 17.57 2.38 -2.40
N SER A 568 18.15 2.20 -1.20
CA SER A 568 17.71 1.13 -0.28
C SER A 568 16.40 1.52 0.39
N TYR A 569 15.49 0.53 0.45
CA TYR A 569 14.17 0.62 1.06
C TYR A 569 14.21 1.18 2.48
N HIS A 570 15.22 0.86 3.30
CA HIS A 570 15.36 1.38 4.68
C HIS A 570 16.76 1.89 5.07
N LEU A 571 17.73 1.94 4.14
CA LEU A 571 19.11 2.36 4.40
C LEU A 571 19.52 3.65 3.67
N GLY A 572 18.59 4.53 3.30
CA GLY A 572 18.93 5.87 2.78
C GLY A 572 17.84 6.64 2.02
N THR A 573 16.77 5.96 1.59
CA THR A 573 15.57 6.59 1.00
C THR A 573 14.83 7.51 1.99
N VAL A 574 13.98 8.39 1.46
CA VAL A 574 13.10 9.30 2.23
C VAL A 574 11.65 8.81 2.09
N TRP A 575 10.97 8.58 3.22
CA TRP A 575 9.61 8.04 3.27
C TRP A 575 8.57 9.10 3.63
N ALA A 576 7.49 9.20 2.84
CA ALA A 576 6.44 10.21 3.01
C ALA A 576 5.62 10.00 4.30
N VAL A 577 5.18 8.76 4.57
CA VAL A 577 4.39 8.39 5.75
C VAL A 577 5.14 8.62 7.07
N GLU A 578 6.44 8.33 7.08
CA GLU A 578 7.34 8.69 8.17
C GLU A 578 7.48 10.21 8.29
N ASN A 579 7.82 10.92 7.20
CA ASN A 579 8.08 12.35 7.27
C ASN A 579 6.84 13.15 7.70
N ALA A 580 5.63 12.68 7.37
CA ALA A 580 4.38 13.21 7.94
C ALA A 580 4.29 13.01 9.47
N THR A 581 4.72 11.86 9.97
CA THR A 581 4.82 11.55 11.42
C THR A 581 5.88 12.43 12.10
N ILE A 582 7.03 12.64 11.46
CA ILE A 582 8.08 13.57 11.93
C ILE A 582 7.56 15.02 11.98
N CYS A 583 6.82 15.47 10.96
CA CYS A 583 6.17 16.79 10.95
C CYS A 583 5.17 16.97 12.11
N PHE A 584 4.40 15.93 12.44
CA PHE A 584 3.54 15.92 13.62
C PHE A 584 4.35 16.05 14.92
N GLY A 585 5.45 15.30 15.06
CA GLY A 585 6.35 15.38 16.21
C GLY A 585 7.02 16.75 16.38
N LEU A 586 7.51 17.36 15.29
CA LEU A 586 8.07 18.71 15.29
C LEU A 586 7.05 19.76 15.77
N ARG A 587 5.78 19.63 15.35
CA ARG A 587 4.68 20.49 15.82
C ARG A 587 4.38 20.29 17.31
N HIS A 588 4.43 19.05 17.81
CA HIS A 588 4.13 18.74 19.21
C HIS A 588 5.27 19.13 20.17
N GLY A 589 6.52 18.88 19.77
CA GLY A 589 7.71 19.09 20.60
C GLY A 589 8.08 20.54 20.90
N ARG A 590 7.34 21.53 20.37
CA ARG A 590 7.65 22.96 20.43
C ARG A 590 9.02 23.33 19.83
N ALA A 591 9.43 22.65 18.75
CA ALA A 591 10.43 23.19 17.84
C ALA A 591 9.97 24.56 17.31
N HIS A 592 10.87 25.39 16.76
CA HIS A 592 10.45 26.70 16.27
C HIS A 592 9.39 26.56 15.16
N PRO A 593 8.42 27.49 15.04
CA PRO A 593 7.39 27.43 13.98
C PRO A 593 7.94 27.43 12.54
N GLY A 594 9.24 27.69 12.36
CA GLY A 594 9.95 27.53 11.09
C GLY A 594 10.40 26.09 10.79
N ASP A 595 10.46 25.17 11.76
CA ASP A 595 11.14 23.88 11.59
C ASP A 595 10.23 22.81 10.98
N GLY A 596 8.95 22.78 11.39
CA GLY A 596 7.91 22.10 10.61
C GLY A 596 7.78 22.67 9.19
N ARG A 597 8.10 23.96 8.99
CA ARG A 597 8.22 24.55 7.64
C ARG A 597 9.53 24.21 6.93
N ARG A 598 10.59 23.72 7.60
CA ARG A 598 11.81 23.25 6.92
C ARG A 598 11.55 21.94 6.20
N VAL A 599 10.84 20.99 6.84
CA VAL A 599 10.42 19.73 6.19
C VAL A 599 9.38 20.03 5.09
N CYS A 600 8.34 20.82 5.40
CA CYS A 600 7.27 21.12 4.45
C CYS A 600 7.59 22.26 3.43
N GLY A 601 8.83 22.77 3.38
CA GLY A 601 9.26 23.71 2.35
C GLY A 601 10.15 24.88 2.79
N ARG A 602 11.46 24.77 2.49
CA ARG A 602 12.20 25.96 2.05
C ARG A 602 11.82 26.32 0.61
N ARG A 603 11.87 27.62 0.30
CA ARG A 603 11.50 28.18 -1.02
C ARG A 603 12.18 27.39 -2.15
N ALA A 604 11.38 26.97 -3.13
CA ALA A 604 11.89 26.39 -4.37
C ALA A 604 11.69 27.36 -5.56
N PRO A 605 12.71 28.18 -5.91
CA PRO A 605 12.82 28.77 -7.25
C PRO A 605 12.84 27.73 -8.38
N HIS A 606 12.91 26.44 -8.04
CA HIS A 606 12.83 25.29 -8.93
C HIS A 606 11.57 24.43 -8.70
N ALA A 607 10.47 25.01 -8.20
CA ALA A 607 9.16 24.36 -8.12
C ALA A 607 8.63 23.85 -9.50
N ARG A 608 9.28 24.25 -10.60
CA ARG A 608 9.09 23.67 -11.94
C ARG A 608 9.55 22.21 -12.08
N ARG A 609 10.29 21.66 -11.11
CA ARG A 609 10.64 20.23 -10.98
C ARG A 609 9.98 19.61 -9.73
N LEU A 610 8.65 19.67 -9.66
CA LEU A 610 7.87 18.63 -9.00
C LEU A 610 7.97 17.32 -9.81
N SER A 611 7.65 16.18 -9.18
CA SER A 611 7.65 14.83 -9.75
C SER A 611 9.05 14.15 -9.90
N ALA A 612 9.09 12.84 -9.62
CA ALA A 612 10.15 11.88 -9.96
C ALA A 612 11.61 12.18 -9.52
N VAL A 613 11.83 12.71 -8.31
CA VAL A 613 13.19 12.92 -7.77
C VAL A 613 13.43 12.21 -6.42
N GLN A 614 13.45 10.88 -6.45
CA GLN A 614 14.34 10.09 -5.57
C GLN A 614 15.75 9.91 -6.20
N HIS A 615 15.91 10.18 -7.50
CA HIS A 615 17.04 9.69 -8.30
C HIS A 615 17.96 10.78 -8.89
N SER A 616 17.40 11.91 -9.34
CA SER A 616 18.16 12.85 -10.21
C SER A 616 18.99 13.90 -9.46
N ALA A 617 18.50 14.44 -8.33
CA ALA A 617 19.13 15.60 -7.68
C ALA A 617 20.46 15.29 -6.96
N ASP A 618 20.61 14.08 -6.38
CA ASP A 618 21.87 13.69 -5.76
C ASP A 618 22.94 13.46 -6.86
N LEU A 619 22.59 12.77 -7.97
CA LEU A 619 23.46 12.62 -9.15
C LEU A 619 23.81 13.96 -9.85
N GLU A 620 22.90 14.94 -9.91
CA GLU A 620 23.20 16.28 -10.44
C GLU A 620 24.18 17.05 -9.53
N ARG A 621 24.28 16.71 -8.23
CA ARG A 621 25.26 17.30 -7.29
C ARG A 621 26.60 16.57 -7.28
N GLU A 622 26.60 15.25 -7.33
CA GLU A 622 27.84 14.43 -7.30
C GLU A 622 28.73 14.66 -8.53
N ARG A 623 28.16 15.07 -9.66
CA ARG A 623 28.89 15.52 -10.87
C ARG A 623 29.87 16.69 -10.64
N ALA A 624 29.88 17.32 -9.46
CA ALA A 624 30.88 18.31 -9.06
C ALA A 624 32.27 17.71 -8.76
N HIS A 625 32.41 16.39 -8.59
CA HIS A 625 33.69 15.71 -8.36
C HIS A 625 33.97 14.61 -9.41
N PRO A 626 35.16 14.60 -10.05
CA PRO A 626 35.49 13.61 -11.07
C PRO A 626 35.97 12.29 -10.45
N LEU A 627 35.09 11.30 -10.36
CA LEU A 627 35.47 9.91 -10.06
C LEU A 627 35.63 9.10 -11.35
N HIS A 628 36.84 8.62 -11.60
CA HIS A 628 37.09 7.55 -12.57
C HIS A 628 36.76 6.20 -11.92
N ALA A 629 35.81 5.45 -12.49
CA ALA A 629 35.56 4.05 -12.15
C ALA A 629 35.34 3.23 -13.41
N VAL A 630 35.88 2.01 -13.46
CA VAL A 630 35.77 1.08 -14.59
C VAL A 630 35.02 -0.15 -14.13
N HIS A 631 33.90 -0.48 -14.79
CA HIS A 631 33.20 -1.74 -14.59
C HIS A 631 33.65 -2.80 -15.62
N PRO A 632 34.14 -3.96 -15.19
CA PRO A 632 34.21 -5.15 -16.04
C PRO A 632 32.89 -5.95 -15.97
N GLY A 633 32.59 -6.74 -17.02
CA GLY A 633 31.69 -7.89 -16.88
C GLY A 633 30.31 -7.83 -17.55
N THR A 634 30.24 -7.60 -18.86
CA THR A 634 29.12 -8.15 -19.67
C THR A 634 29.58 -8.48 -21.08
N ARG A 635 29.39 -9.74 -21.53
CA ARG A 635 29.76 -10.18 -22.88
C ARG A 635 28.66 -9.84 -23.88
N ALA A 636 28.86 -8.82 -24.71
CA ALA A 636 27.96 -8.50 -25.81
C ALA A 636 28.27 -9.32 -27.06
N LEU A 637 27.25 -9.96 -27.65
CA LEU A 637 27.30 -10.62 -28.95
C LEU A 637 26.31 -9.98 -29.92
N CYS A 638 26.77 -9.00 -30.71
CA CYS A 638 26.44 -8.80 -32.14
C CYS A 638 27.14 -7.54 -32.68
N ARG A 639 27.44 -7.51 -33.98
CA ARG A 639 28.18 -6.42 -34.64
C ARG A 639 27.27 -5.61 -35.59
N PRO A 640 27.30 -4.27 -35.56
CA PRO A 640 27.00 -3.46 -36.73
C PRO A 640 28.21 -3.40 -37.69
N PRO A 641 28.01 -3.12 -39.00
CA PRO A 641 29.09 -3.07 -39.99
C PRO A 641 29.92 -1.76 -39.90
N ARG A 642 31.18 -1.81 -40.35
CA ARG A 642 32.10 -0.66 -40.41
C ARG A 642 31.98 0.11 -41.74
N PRO A 643 31.98 1.46 -41.74
CA PRO A 643 32.26 2.25 -42.95
C PRO A 643 33.76 2.20 -43.32
N ARG A 644 34.08 2.47 -44.60
CA ARG A 644 35.46 2.43 -45.13
C ARG A 644 36.10 3.83 -45.24
N GLY A 645 37.16 4.03 -44.46
CA GLY A 645 38.45 4.66 -44.83
C GLY A 645 38.55 5.97 -45.64
N ARG A 646 39.22 6.96 -44.99
CA ARG A 646 40.09 8.02 -45.57
C ARG A 646 39.36 9.09 -46.45
N SER A 647 39.71 10.38 -46.38
CA SER A 647 41.08 10.92 -46.32
C SER A 647 41.17 12.43 -45.99
N ARG A 648 42.41 12.86 -45.68
CA ARG A 648 43.01 14.21 -45.77
C ARG A 648 42.44 15.37 -44.94
N ALA A 649 43.38 16.16 -44.41
CA ALA A 649 43.16 17.35 -43.61
C ALA A 649 43.45 18.63 -44.40
N ALA A 650 42.95 19.76 -43.90
CA ALA A 650 43.55 21.08 -44.10
C ALA A 650 43.42 21.90 -42.80
N ARG A 651 44.46 22.66 -42.45
CA ARG A 651 44.36 23.77 -41.47
C ARG A 651 44.17 25.06 -42.25
N LEU A 652 43.44 26.04 -41.72
CA LEU A 652 43.77 27.46 -41.83
C LEU A 652 42.89 28.34 -40.93
N ALA A 653 43.45 29.47 -40.53
CA ALA A 653 42.86 30.65 -39.88
C ALA A 653 43.65 31.87 -40.46
N PRO A 654 43.48 33.16 -40.06
CA PRO A 654 42.63 33.75 -39.00
C PRO A 654 41.95 35.10 -39.41
N ARG A 655 41.49 35.88 -38.41
CA ARG A 655 41.05 37.32 -38.45
C ARG A 655 39.66 37.59 -39.07
N GLY A 656 38.90 38.62 -38.67
CA GLY A 656 39.04 39.53 -37.51
C GLY A 656 38.26 40.87 -37.68
N ARG A 657 37.86 41.51 -36.56
CA ARG A 657 36.96 42.72 -36.45
C ARG A 657 35.49 42.39 -36.79
N GLY A 658 34.42 42.98 -36.22
CA GLY A 658 34.22 43.95 -35.12
C GLY A 658 32.70 43.97 -34.76
N ALA A 659 32.11 44.83 -33.90
CA ALA A 659 32.64 45.89 -33.03
C ALA A 659 31.73 46.10 -31.77
N ARG A 660 31.00 47.23 -31.66
CA ARG A 660 30.08 47.65 -30.56
C ARG A 660 29.23 48.87 -31.03
N PRO A 661 28.10 49.28 -30.39
CA PRO A 661 27.98 49.79 -29.00
C PRO A 661 26.90 48.99 -28.20
N ALA A 662 26.11 49.43 -27.20
CA ALA A 662 25.89 50.73 -26.52
C ALA A 662 25.42 50.51 -25.03
N ARG A 663 24.96 51.57 -24.33
CA ARG A 663 24.36 51.54 -22.97
C ARG A 663 23.42 52.74 -22.74
N GLY A 664 22.47 52.59 -21.80
CA GLY A 664 21.80 53.66 -21.02
C GLY A 664 20.68 53.03 -20.17
N THR A 665 20.63 53.01 -18.83
CA THR A 665 20.83 53.99 -17.73
C THR A 665 19.67 54.96 -17.49
N HIS A 666 18.91 54.73 -16.41
CA HIS A 666 18.40 55.78 -15.52
C HIS A 666 18.11 55.22 -14.12
N ASP A 667 18.11 56.10 -13.11
CA ASP A 667 18.26 55.76 -11.69
C ASP A 667 17.41 56.70 -10.80
N ARG A 668 17.25 56.35 -9.49
CA ARG A 668 16.52 57.10 -8.41
C ARG A 668 14.98 57.05 -8.51
N LEU A 669 14.20 57.00 -7.42
CA LEU A 669 14.26 57.76 -6.14
C LEU A 669 13.88 56.91 -4.90
N ALA A 670 13.99 57.47 -3.69
CA ALA A 670 13.77 56.75 -2.42
C ALA A 670 13.21 57.61 -1.28
N ALA A 671 12.66 56.92 -0.27
CA ALA A 671 12.29 57.35 1.10
C ALA A 671 11.10 58.31 1.31
N LEU A 672 10.16 57.89 2.17
CA LEU A 672 9.96 58.51 3.50
C LEU A 672 9.09 57.65 4.45
N GLN A 673 9.25 57.95 5.74
CA GLN A 673 8.63 57.48 7.01
C GLN A 673 7.17 56.97 6.96
N ALA A 674 6.59 56.10 7.81
CA ALA A 674 6.89 55.41 9.10
C ALA A 674 5.74 55.64 10.12
N ARG A 675 5.55 54.71 11.09
CA ARG A 675 4.39 54.57 12.05
C ARG A 675 3.13 53.97 11.40
N ARG A 676 2.23 53.25 12.11
CA ARG A 676 2.10 52.91 13.56
C ARG A 676 1.54 51.47 13.75
N GLU A 677 1.34 51.03 15.00
CA GLU A 677 1.09 49.61 15.36
C GLU A 677 -0.39 49.15 15.44
N ARG A 678 -0.54 47.81 15.55
CA ARG A 678 -1.56 47.00 16.26
C ARG A 678 -2.91 46.69 15.57
N PRO A 679 -3.60 45.60 15.99
CA PRO A 679 -4.44 44.80 15.08
C PRO A 679 -5.96 44.93 15.30
N PHE A 680 -6.73 44.44 14.32
CA PHE A 680 -8.18 44.26 14.44
C PHE A 680 -8.57 42.83 14.88
N ALA A 681 -9.62 42.74 15.67
CA ALA A 681 -10.13 41.49 16.25
C ALA A 681 -11.43 41.01 15.58
N LEU A 682 -11.77 39.74 15.82
CA LEU A 682 -12.98 39.05 15.33
C LEU A 682 -14.27 39.79 15.74
N ARG A 683 -15.23 39.90 14.81
CA ARG A 683 -16.63 40.23 15.11
C ARG A 683 -17.50 38.98 15.09
N ARG A 684 -18.32 38.78 16.13
CA ARG A 684 -19.56 37.99 16.06
C ARG A 684 -20.76 38.95 15.84
N PRO A 685 -21.86 38.50 15.20
CA PRO A 685 -23.14 39.22 15.23
C PRO A 685 -23.74 39.28 16.65
N ARG A 686 -24.74 40.14 16.84
CA ARG A 686 -25.46 40.35 18.12
C ARG A 686 -26.76 39.54 18.19
N GLU A 687 -27.19 39.28 19.42
CA GLU A 687 -28.60 39.00 19.75
C GLU A 687 -29.39 40.32 19.88
N GLU A 688 -30.72 40.27 19.70
CA GLU A 688 -31.65 41.29 20.16
C GLU A 688 -32.60 40.72 21.24
N ARG A 689 -33.21 41.59 22.05
CA ARG A 689 -34.03 41.21 23.21
C ARG A 689 -35.31 42.07 23.36
N ALA A 690 -36.44 41.38 23.58
CA ALA A 690 -37.59 41.84 24.37
C ALA A 690 -38.26 40.56 24.96
N SER A 691 -38.51 40.43 26.26
CA SER A 691 -39.56 41.09 27.09
C SER A 691 -40.97 40.55 26.76
N THR A 692 -41.83 40.06 27.68
CA THR A 692 -41.85 40.18 29.17
C THR A 692 -42.77 39.15 29.87
N ARG A 693 -42.69 39.08 31.22
CA ARG A 693 -43.69 38.56 32.20
C ARG A 693 -43.76 37.04 32.45
N ARG A 694 -44.58 36.65 33.46
CA ARG A 694 -44.33 35.59 34.47
C ARG A 694 -45.67 34.95 34.98
N PRO A 695 -45.73 34.12 36.06
CA PRO A 695 -46.40 32.79 36.13
C PRO A 695 -47.80 32.88 36.84
N PRO A 696 -48.47 31.83 37.44
CA PRO A 696 -48.03 30.43 37.71
C PRO A 696 -49.09 29.27 37.69
N ALA A 697 -48.57 28.05 37.95
CA ALA A 697 -49.11 26.98 38.82
C ALA A 697 -50.20 25.96 38.37
N ALA A 698 -49.94 24.70 38.78
CA ALA A 698 -50.84 23.66 39.34
C ALA A 698 -51.80 22.83 38.45
N ALA A 699 -51.41 21.55 38.29
CA ALA A 699 -52.13 20.30 38.60
C ALA A 699 -53.58 20.00 38.09
N GLY A 700 -53.77 18.78 37.58
CA GLY A 700 -55.03 18.02 37.74
C GLY A 700 -55.48 17.12 36.56
N GLY A 701 -55.89 15.88 36.86
CA GLY A 701 -57.04 15.21 36.20
C GLY A 701 -56.84 14.40 34.91
N ALA A 702 -56.82 13.07 35.04
CA ALA A 702 -57.49 12.13 34.11
C ALA A 702 -58.92 11.82 34.67
N PRO A 703 -59.83 11.01 34.07
CA PRO A 703 -59.66 10.01 32.99
C PRO A 703 -60.85 9.86 31.97
N ASN A 704 -60.84 8.78 31.15
CA ASN A 704 -61.94 7.92 30.64
C ASN A 704 -63.34 8.52 30.28
N ARG A 705 -64.08 8.11 29.22
CA ARG A 705 -64.15 6.87 28.37
C ARG A 705 -64.82 7.26 27.01
N ALA A 706 -65.32 6.44 26.06
CA ALA A 706 -65.69 5.01 25.94
C ALA A 706 -65.54 4.48 24.47
N GLY A 707 -66.22 3.37 24.13
CA GLY A 707 -66.48 2.84 22.76
C GLY A 707 -67.97 2.41 22.65
N PRO A 708 -68.37 1.26 22.04
CA PRO A 708 -67.62 0.28 21.21
C PRO A 708 -68.41 -0.32 20.00
N ALA A 709 -67.83 -1.28 19.24
CA ALA A 709 -68.55 -2.30 18.42
C ALA A 709 -67.67 -3.53 18.03
N HIS A 710 -68.29 -4.70 17.77
CA HIS A 710 -67.75 -6.05 17.44
C HIS A 710 -68.95 -6.93 16.94
N PRO A 711 -68.91 -8.28 16.67
CA PRO A 711 -67.86 -9.33 16.50
C PRO A 711 -68.04 -10.05 15.10
N PRO A 712 -67.90 -11.39 14.84
CA PRO A 712 -67.25 -12.56 15.51
C PRO A 712 -66.28 -13.41 14.61
N ALA A 713 -65.83 -14.58 15.10
CA ALA A 713 -64.78 -15.47 14.52
C ALA A 713 -65.23 -16.96 14.31
N PRO A 714 -64.36 -17.85 13.76
CA PRO A 714 -63.54 -18.81 14.55
C PRO A 714 -62.12 -19.07 13.94
N GLY A 715 -61.22 -19.99 14.40
CA GLY A 715 -61.12 -20.83 15.61
C GLY A 715 -60.09 -22.01 15.50
N HIS A 716 -59.83 -22.70 16.64
CA HIS A 716 -59.20 -24.03 16.86
C HIS A 716 -57.68 -24.35 16.73
N ALA A 717 -57.16 -24.93 17.84
CA ALA A 717 -56.25 -26.11 17.97
C ALA A 717 -54.71 -26.00 18.18
N THR A 718 -54.32 -26.43 19.39
CA THR A 718 -53.04 -26.63 20.14
C THR A 718 -52.36 -28.02 19.94
N PRO A 719 -51.29 -28.46 20.68
CA PRO A 719 -50.04 -27.81 21.19
C PRO A 719 -48.75 -28.74 21.20
N MET A 720 -47.61 -28.23 21.73
CA MET A 720 -46.62 -28.86 22.68
C MET A 720 -45.12 -28.61 22.33
N THR A 721 -44.09 -28.80 23.17
CA THR A 721 -43.80 -28.52 24.61
C THR A 721 -42.39 -29.06 24.91
N VAL A 722 -41.41 -28.24 25.35
CA VAL A 722 -40.21 -28.72 26.09
C VAL A 722 -39.76 -27.68 27.13
N LYS A 723 -39.38 -28.13 28.33
CA LYS A 723 -38.76 -27.31 29.40
C LYS A 723 -37.84 -28.21 30.26
N ARG A 724 -36.78 -27.63 30.83
CA ARG A 724 -35.79 -28.22 31.78
C ARG A 724 -36.19 -29.54 32.48
N MET A 725 -35.26 -30.51 32.56
CA MET A 725 -34.66 -30.94 33.84
C MET A 725 -33.41 -31.84 33.67
N ALA A 726 -32.85 -32.33 34.80
CA ALA A 726 -31.51 -32.91 34.93
C ALA A 726 -31.52 -34.40 35.36
N ALA A 727 -30.31 -34.93 35.63
CA ALA A 727 -29.98 -36.03 36.56
C ALA A 727 -29.60 -37.44 36.00
N SER A 728 -28.30 -37.74 36.15
CA SER A 728 -27.68 -38.99 36.68
C SER A 728 -28.14 -40.41 36.24
N SER A 729 -27.20 -41.14 35.62
CA SER A 729 -26.71 -42.47 36.06
C SER A 729 -25.45 -42.83 35.25
N ALA A 730 -24.39 -43.55 35.65
CA ALA A 730 -23.95 -44.28 36.87
C ALA A 730 -23.70 -45.79 36.59
N GLY A 731 -22.43 -46.18 36.50
CA GLY A 731 -21.94 -47.55 36.29
C GLY A 731 -20.86 -47.62 35.18
N GLU A 732 -19.71 -48.29 35.32
CA GLU A 732 -19.15 -49.04 36.46
C GLU A 732 -17.60 -48.94 36.53
N ARG A 733 -17.05 -49.12 37.76
CA ARG A 733 -15.82 -49.85 38.20
C ARG A 733 -14.63 -50.03 37.19
N LEU A 734 -13.35 -49.92 37.57
CA LEU A 734 -12.65 -50.31 38.82
C LEU A 734 -11.33 -49.52 39.08
N ALA A 735 -10.85 -49.56 40.34
CA ALA A 735 -9.44 -49.55 40.83
C ALA A 735 -8.35 -48.67 40.14
N GLN A 736 -7.70 -47.70 40.82
CA GLN A 736 -6.57 -47.85 41.78
C GLN A 736 -5.23 -48.35 41.17
N SER A 737 -4.03 -47.84 41.50
CA SER A 737 -3.64 -46.65 42.30
C SER A 737 -2.13 -46.33 42.17
N ARG A 738 -1.71 -45.15 42.68
CA ARG A 738 -0.35 -44.76 43.17
C ARG A 738 0.83 -44.66 42.17
N ALA A 739 1.57 -43.56 42.35
CA ALA A 739 2.99 -43.37 41.98
C ALA A 739 3.84 -43.39 43.28
N PRO A 740 5.14 -43.03 43.32
CA PRO A 740 6.16 -42.88 42.26
C PRO A 740 7.42 -43.77 42.54
N GLY A 741 8.53 -43.60 41.81
CA GLY A 741 9.81 -44.27 42.13
C GLY A 741 11.01 -43.80 41.30
N ASP A 742 12.17 -43.64 41.96
CA ASP A 742 13.43 -43.10 41.44
C ASP A 742 14.46 -44.17 40.99
N THR A 743 15.64 -43.70 40.56
CA THR A 743 16.94 -44.39 40.28
C THR A 743 17.17 -44.85 38.83
N ALA A 744 18.22 -44.46 38.09
CA ALA A 744 19.67 -44.18 38.31
C ALA A 744 20.59 -45.41 38.10
N GLY A 745 21.37 -45.45 37.00
CA GLY A 745 22.22 -46.60 36.65
C GLY A 745 23.28 -46.38 35.53
N ARG A 746 24.53 -46.21 35.93
CA ARG A 746 25.80 -46.00 35.15
C ARG A 746 26.06 -46.81 33.85
N ALA A 747 26.41 -46.07 32.78
CA ALA A 747 27.69 -46.03 32.04
C ALA A 747 28.66 -47.24 31.90
N SER A 748 29.05 -47.56 30.65
CA SER A 748 30.43 -47.80 30.14
C SER A 748 30.41 -47.77 28.58
N ARG A 749 31.30 -47.16 27.79
CA ARG A 749 32.78 -47.14 27.62
C ARG A 749 33.41 -48.43 27.06
N HIS A 750 33.78 -48.42 25.77
CA HIS A 750 34.96 -49.10 25.18
C HIS A 750 35.40 -48.37 23.87
N ALA A 751 36.61 -48.64 23.34
CA ALA A 751 37.24 -47.90 22.23
C ALA A 751 38.37 -48.69 21.52
N ARG A 752 38.98 -48.09 20.45
CA ARG A 752 40.13 -48.56 19.59
C ARG A 752 39.74 -49.47 18.40
N SER A 753 40.46 -49.56 17.26
CA SER A 753 41.37 -48.61 16.55
C SER A 753 41.89 -49.14 15.16
N ASN A 754 41.83 -48.29 14.11
CA ASN A 754 42.76 -48.18 12.95
C ASN A 754 42.86 -49.27 11.81
N PRO A 755 43.50 -48.96 10.64
CA PRO A 755 43.15 -49.49 9.28
C PRO A 755 44.41 -50.06 8.53
N PRO A 756 44.71 -49.79 7.22
CA PRO A 756 43.96 -49.72 5.94
C PRO A 756 44.44 -50.79 4.90
N PRO A 757 43.94 -50.83 3.65
CA PRO A 757 44.57 -50.15 2.46
C PRO A 757 43.51 -49.67 1.40
N ALA A 758 43.79 -49.12 0.19
CA ALA A 758 44.83 -48.25 -0.40
C ALA A 758 44.34 -47.73 -1.81
N HIS A 759 45.14 -46.92 -2.54
CA HIS A 759 44.91 -46.46 -3.94
C HIS A 759 46.16 -46.69 -4.82
N PRO A 760 46.06 -46.64 -6.17
CA PRO A 760 46.49 -45.42 -6.90
C PRO A 760 45.68 -45.07 -8.18
N GLY A 761 45.71 -43.80 -8.62
CA GLY A 761 45.18 -43.37 -9.94
C GLY A 761 44.73 -41.90 -10.05
N GLY A 762 45.66 -40.95 -10.20
CA GLY A 762 45.37 -39.55 -10.60
C GLY A 762 45.49 -39.32 -12.13
N PRO A 763 45.60 -38.08 -12.66
CA PRO A 763 45.77 -36.77 -12.00
C PRO A 763 44.67 -35.72 -12.37
N SER A 764 44.15 -34.90 -11.45
CA SER A 764 44.64 -33.57 -10.99
C SER A 764 44.40 -32.35 -11.92
N ARG A 765 43.44 -31.48 -11.54
CA ARG A 765 43.46 -29.98 -11.47
C ARG A 765 42.00 -29.49 -11.36
N MET A 766 41.47 -28.91 -10.27
CA MET A 766 41.92 -27.87 -9.32
C MET A 766 41.61 -26.43 -9.79
N HIS A 767 41.03 -25.65 -8.88
CA HIS A 767 40.68 -24.20 -8.90
C HIS A 767 39.40 -23.72 -9.62
N MET A 768 38.41 -23.40 -8.78
CA MET A 768 37.58 -22.18 -8.82
C MET A 768 38.43 -20.90 -8.98
N PRO A 769 37.90 -19.74 -9.43
CA PRO A 769 36.54 -19.23 -9.21
C PRO A 769 35.50 -19.61 -10.28
#